data_AF-A0A7C5NW57-F1
#
_entry.id   AF-A0A7C5NW57-F1
#
_cell.length_a   1.000
_cell.length_b   1.000
_cell.length_c   1.000
_cell.angle_alpha   90.00
_cell.angle_beta   90.00
_cell.angle_gamma   90.00
#
_symmetry.space_group_name_H-M   'P 1'
#
loop_
_entity.id
_entity.type
_entity.pdbx_description
1 polymer ?
#
loop_
_entity_poly.entity_id
_entity_poly.type
_entity_poly.pdbx_seq_one_letter_code
_entity_poly.pdbx_strand_id
1 'polypeptide(L)'
;MRKHLKKQKLVMLMFIFSVLAPASFSLRARATSSEGGEWIDHPFVYPSTGTVFAVVGEDVICVAKTPSDIILFFDINKSAWTELKLNISQTIYDVKAKGHTVFAYTYYYLVGYSSYTCSYDVIPYKGKLLSSNAYYCGKNLALFVTDETVYVFDSKLGRWQEYDYALPDDYLGCSSYIRDDYVLVVLLRRQGQPKNLVYSLHVHSFNKLESGVSALALDHGFAGYYRYGDSDNFLIAGYSAFTNEFSLISISGLGAIFAISAGSDPQEGEHTACAVSFSHRVSDNEILGHFYGYDTYLGSWSYETVSFIVYQEVWGQNWMPGGRFLVDSAVLNDGAVYKFIIYSGITGQWSVVIEPHLTYNSVTSFILCGGEVLVVYDADNAWGHSFSTGQSSMISIDKPKTGFFPEGKDFIVFNRFSDSDSEMTMHIYNSRTNHWTVIGLIKALSPAYSVGEHVFAYCSEISPVKETIFYSSFLDKYEKCDFPEDSSVSIDVKYSLACAYSSAKSYLFDAQRGQLYTFDFSLGMNSLGDFAACFYNTATKTLYGYSVLLGKITNLTILDTPYARQTNGFIGLISNNLYSKYYAFNGLKDCWVELVPSGTYMRPPVLGEKTALIVRSDRVYAFDPNGRLGTYNYQIEYEGMFYPVSISTNSTQISNFSFNQSKREISFNVTGEDETTGFCNVTLPNTLVQNLWHGNFTILVDGQPPTDISILSDETYTYIHFTYTHSEHEVIIIPEFSPLIILPLLIGTTLIAIIKSWSKPKKLHVKA
;
A
#
# COMPACT_ATOMS: atom_id res chain seq x y z
N MET A 1 83.32 13.80 -1.18
CA MET A 1 84.08 14.76 -2.01
C MET A 1 83.12 15.37 -3.04
N ARG A 2 83.25 16.66 -3.41
CA ARG A 2 82.38 17.51 -4.29
C ARG A 2 81.48 16.74 -5.30
N LYS A 3 80.20 17.10 -5.53
CA LYS A 3 79.58 18.45 -5.74
C LYS A 3 78.30 18.63 -4.89
N HIS A 4 77.80 19.77 -4.40
CA HIS A 4 77.75 21.21 -4.80
C HIS A 4 76.64 21.60 -5.82
N LEU A 5 75.88 22.70 -5.64
CA LEU A 5 75.67 23.62 -4.48
C LEU A 5 74.47 24.58 -4.73
N LYS A 6 73.94 25.26 -3.67
CA LYS A 6 72.91 26.35 -3.65
C LYS A 6 71.46 25.84 -3.73
N LYS A 7 70.41 26.49 -3.17
CA LYS A 7 70.24 27.59 -2.18
C LYS A 7 68.85 27.35 -1.52
N GLN A 8 68.63 27.32 -0.19
CA GLN A 8 68.78 28.33 0.88
C GLN A 8 67.87 29.57 0.71
N LYS A 9 67.13 30.07 1.73
CA LYS A 9 67.04 29.87 3.21
C LYS A 9 65.55 30.09 3.67
N LEU A 10 65.07 29.91 4.91
CA LEU A 10 65.57 30.25 6.27
C LEU A 10 64.75 29.42 7.32
N VAL A 11 65.33 28.57 8.19
CA VAL A 11 65.53 28.73 9.67
C VAL A 11 64.25 29.14 10.44
N MET A 12 63.80 28.50 11.55
CA MET A 12 64.33 27.42 12.44
C MET A 12 63.22 26.33 12.64
N LEU A 13 63.13 25.37 13.57
CA LEU A 13 63.83 24.95 14.81
C LEU A 13 63.76 23.39 14.93
N MET A 14 64.19 22.78 16.04
CA MET A 14 63.94 21.36 16.38
C MET A 14 63.21 21.22 17.72
N PHE A 15 62.31 20.24 17.87
CA PHE A 15 62.26 19.33 19.04
C PHE A 15 61.52 18.02 18.68
N ILE A 16 61.48 17.06 19.63
CA ILE A 16 61.26 15.62 19.40
C ILE A 16 59.88 15.15 19.93
N PHE A 17 59.32 14.12 19.30
CA PHE A 17 58.11 13.40 19.73
C PHE A 17 58.25 12.72 21.10
N SER A 18 57.29 12.93 22.00
CA SER A 18 56.83 11.90 22.95
C SER A 18 55.39 12.18 23.42
N VAL A 19 54.64 11.11 23.67
CA VAL A 19 53.19 11.12 23.91
C VAL A 19 52.82 11.68 25.29
N LEU A 20 51.82 12.56 25.33
CA LEU A 20 50.87 12.71 26.45
C LEU A 20 49.57 13.37 25.92
N ALA A 21 48.41 12.86 26.33
CA ALA A 21 47.11 13.29 25.81
C ALA A 21 46.41 14.32 26.73
N PRO A 22 45.72 15.33 26.17
CA PRO A 22 44.63 16.05 26.83
C PRO A 22 43.26 15.59 26.28
N ALA A 23 42.22 15.74 27.11
CA ALA A 23 40.88 15.22 26.83
C ALA A 23 40.21 15.86 25.59
N SER A 24 39.67 15.03 24.70
CA SER A 24 38.78 15.46 23.63
C SER A 24 37.39 15.78 24.19
N PHE A 25 37.07 17.06 24.35
CA PHE A 25 35.68 17.52 24.51
C PHE A 25 34.91 17.20 23.22
N SER A 26 34.13 16.13 23.22
CA SER A 26 33.25 15.80 22.10
C SER A 26 32.04 16.73 22.12
N LEU A 27 32.12 17.84 21.38
CA LEU A 27 30.92 18.58 21.00
C LEU A 27 30.06 17.63 20.14
N ARG A 28 28.96 17.12 20.70
CA ARG A 28 27.95 16.42 19.89
C ARG A 28 27.27 17.47 19.02
N ALA A 29 27.72 17.59 17.77
CA ALA A 29 26.92 18.22 16.73
C ALA A 29 25.56 17.51 16.70
N ARG A 30 24.50 18.26 17.00
CA ARG A 30 23.14 17.74 16.97
C ARG A 30 22.67 17.89 15.52
N ALA A 31 22.76 16.82 14.74
CA ALA A 31 22.27 16.83 13.36
C ALA A 31 20.74 16.96 13.38
N THR A 32 20.25 18.19 13.28
CA THR A 32 18.84 18.54 13.10
C THR A 32 18.60 18.95 11.65
N SER A 33 18.95 18.08 10.70
CA SER A 33 18.51 18.25 9.30
C SER A 33 17.06 17.79 9.16
N SER A 34 16.24 18.60 8.48
CA SER A 34 14.81 18.32 8.26
C SER A 34 14.55 17.11 7.34
N GLU A 35 15.56 16.69 6.57
CA GLU A 35 15.49 15.59 5.59
C GLU A 35 15.00 14.25 6.16
N GLY A 36 15.16 14.02 7.46
CA GLY A 36 14.81 12.77 8.14
C GLY A 36 13.40 12.71 8.73
N GLY A 37 12.64 13.80 8.71
CA GLY A 37 11.35 13.92 9.39
C GLY A 37 11.41 14.67 10.73
N GLU A 38 10.25 15.14 11.20
CA GLU A 38 10.12 16.06 12.33
C GLU A 38 8.95 15.68 13.24
N TRP A 39 9.03 16.01 14.54
CA TRP A 39 7.90 15.87 15.47
C TRP A 39 7.15 17.19 15.62
N ILE A 40 5.98 17.28 15.01
CA ILE A 40 5.18 18.50 14.88
C ILE A 40 4.05 18.54 15.90
N ASP A 41 3.81 19.72 16.45
CA ASP A 41 3.53 19.90 17.87
C ASP A 41 2.32 20.83 18.06
N HIS A 42 1.41 20.46 18.98
CA HIS A 42 0.24 21.29 19.32
C HIS A 42 -0.08 21.27 20.83
N PRO A 43 -0.58 22.37 21.42
CA PRO A 43 -1.23 22.37 22.73
C PRO A 43 -2.46 21.45 22.77
N PHE A 44 -2.59 20.63 23.82
CA PHE A 44 -3.74 19.76 24.03
C PHE A 44 -3.91 19.43 25.52
N VAL A 45 -4.84 20.11 26.19
CA VAL A 45 -5.17 19.79 27.59
C VAL A 45 -5.97 18.49 27.63
N TYR A 46 -5.36 17.43 28.14
CA TYR A 46 -5.99 16.14 28.36
C TYR A 46 -7.09 16.27 29.44
N PRO A 47 -8.32 15.79 29.21
CA PRO A 47 -9.42 15.97 30.17
C PRO A 47 -9.25 15.07 31.40
N SER A 48 -9.62 15.59 32.57
CA SER A 48 -9.72 14.79 33.81
C SER A 48 -10.94 13.85 33.84
N THR A 49 -11.93 14.08 32.98
CA THR A 49 -13.16 13.30 32.85
C THR A 49 -13.64 13.31 31.40
N GLY A 50 -14.03 12.15 30.86
CA GLY A 50 -14.45 11.98 29.46
C GLY A 50 -13.48 11.08 28.68
N THR A 51 -13.73 10.94 27.37
CA THR A 51 -12.92 10.09 26.48
C THR A 51 -12.04 10.95 25.57
N VAL A 52 -10.81 10.50 25.29
CA VAL A 52 -9.95 11.06 24.25
C VAL A 52 -9.88 10.09 23.08
N PHE A 53 -10.35 10.53 21.93
CA PHE A 53 -10.16 9.89 20.65
C PHE A 53 -8.80 10.33 20.09
N ALA A 54 -8.04 9.37 19.58
CA ALA A 54 -6.70 9.57 19.04
C ALA A 54 -6.48 8.46 18.02
N VAL A 55 -6.64 8.81 16.75
CA VAL A 55 -6.64 7.88 15.61
C VAL A 55 -5.72 8.37 14.52
N VAL A 56 -5.23 7.44 13.71
CA VAL A 56 -4.24 7.67 12.66
C VAL A 56 -4.63 6.85 11.43
N GLY A 57 -4.58 7.47 10.25
CA GLY A 57 -4.72 6.80 8.96
C GLY A 57 -3.36 6.41 8.39
N GLU A 58 -3.17 6.60 7.10
CA GLU A 58 -1.86 6.47 6.44
C GLU A 58 -1.01 7.72 6.67
N ASP A 59 -1.58 8.88 6.33
CA ASP A 59 -0.94 10.19 6.19
C ASP A 59 -1.61 11.30 7.03
N VAL A 60 -2.74 10.97 7.68
CA VAL A 60 -3.58 11.87 8.47
C VAL A 60 -3.78 11.37 9.90
N ILE A 61 -3.88 12.31 10.84
CA ILE A 61 -4.12 12.07 12.28
C ILE A 61 -5.37 12.85 12.70
N CYS A 62 -6.14 12.30 13.64
CA CYS A 62 -7.19 13.04 14.34
C CYS A 62 -7.15 12.83 15.86
N VAL A 63 -7.27 13.93 16.60
CA VAL A 63 -7.38 13.95 18.06
C VAL A 63 -8.60 14.77 18.47
N ALA A 64 -9.47 14.17 19.27
CA ALA A 64 -10.64 14.82 19.81
C ALA A 64 -10.90 14.38 21.25
N LYS A 65 -11.70 15.14 21.99
CA LYS A 65 -12.15 14.76 23.34
C LYS A 65 -13.65 15.00 23.49
N THR A 66 -14.29 14.22 24.36
CA THR A 66 -15.75 14.29 24.56
C THR A 66 -16.08 14.54 26.04
N PRO A 67 -16.89 15.57 26.37
CA PRO A 67 -17.42 16.60 25.46
C PRO A 67 -16.35 17.64 25.07
N SER A 68 -16.46 18.22 23.88
CA SER A 68 -15.65 19.39 23.45
C SER A 68 -16.29 20.11 22.26
N ASP A 69 -15.89 21.36 22.03
CA ASP A 69 -16.17 22.15 20.83
C ASP A 69 -15.03 22.09 19.79
N ILE A 70 -14.01 21.25 20.00
CA ILE A 70 -12.76 21.25 19.23
C ILE A 70 -12.42 19.83 18.76
N ILE A 71 -12.02 19.72 17.48
CA ILE A 71 -11.39 18.55 16.86
C ILE A 71 -10.07 19.02 16.22
N LEU A 72 -8.98 18.29 16.46
CA LEU A 72 -7.66 18.57 15.88
C LEU A 72 -7.32 17.53 14.82
N PHE A 73 -6.92 17.99 13.64
CA PHE A 73 -6.36 17.14 12.58
C PHE A 73 -4.87 17.46 12.40
N PHE A 74 -4.07 16.48 12.00
CA PHE A 74 -2.73 16.71 11.44
C PHE A 74 -2.59 15.94 10.14
N ASP A 75 -1.83 16.50 9.20
CA ASP A 75 -1.79 16.11 7.80
C ASP A 75 -0.36 16.34 7.27
N ILE A 76 0.32 15.28 6.83
CA ILE A 76 1.71 15.38 6.35
C ILE A 76 1.84 16.21 5.08
N ASN A 77 0.74 16.39 4.31
CA ASN A 77 0.75 17.22 3.11
C ASN A 77 0.73 18.73 3.45
N LYS A 78 0.28 19.08 4.68
CA LYS A 78 0.43 20.43 5.26
C LYS A 78 1.66 20.58 6.15
N SER A 79 2.17 19.49 6.70
CA SER A 79 3.14 19.49 7.80
C SER A 79 2.67 20.31 9.02
N ALA A 80 1.34 20.32 9.28
CA ALA A 80 0.73 21.21 10.26
C ALA A 80 -0.56 20.66 10.89
N TRP A 81 -0.82 21.09 12.12
CA TRP A 81 -2.09 20.85 12.81
C TRP A 81 -3.17 21.83 12.32
N THR A 82 -4.39 21.34 12.11
CA THR A 82 -5.59 22.12 11.75
C THR A 82 -6.63 21.96 12.86
N GLU A 83 -7.09 23.08 13.45
CA GLU A 83 -8.16 23.09 14.46
C GLU A 83 -9.53 23.35 13.80
N LEU A 84 -10.49 22.44 14.01
CA LEU A 84 -11.91 22.64 13.74
C LEU A 84 -12.64 23.00 15.03
N LYS A 85 -13.43 24.08 14.99
CA LYS A 85 -14.27 24.53 16.10
C LYS A 85 -15.76 24.42 15.78
N LEU A 86 -16.48 23.57 16.53
CA LEU A 86 -17.89 23.21 16.33
C LEU A 86 -18.91 24.24 16.91
N ASN A 87 -18.47 25.46 17.21
CA ASN A 87 -19.19 26.58 17.84
C ASN A 87 -19.77 26.33 19.26
N ILE A 88 -20.15 25.10 19.60
CA ILE A 88 -20.76 24.69 20.87
C ILE A 88 -20.08 23.39 21.30
N SER A 89 -19.86 23.19 22.60
CA SER A 89 -19.32 21.94 23.13
C SER A 89 -20.31 20.79 22.96
N GLN A 90 -19.90 19.72 22.28
CA GLN A 90 -20.76 18.59 21.94
C GLN A 90 -20.25 17.28 22.54
N THR A 91 -21.15 16.32 22.73
CA THR A 91 -20.77 14.92 22.83
C THR A 91 -20.27 14.46 21.45
N ILE A 92 -19.00 14.13 21.34
CA ILE A 92 -18.44 13.36 20.24
C ILE A 92 -18.66 11.88 20.58
N TYR A 93 -19.23 11.12 19.65
CA TYR A 93 -19.62 9.72 19.88
C TYR A 93 -18.54 8.73 19.44
N ASP A 94 -17.98 8.94 18.24
CA ASP A 94 -16.79 8.22 17.79
C ASP A 94 -15.95 9.05 16.80
N VAL A 95 -14.69 8.65 16.64
CA VAL A 95 -13.76 9.17 15.63
C VAL A 95 -12.98 7.98 15.05
N LYS A 96 -12.91 7.88 13.72
CA LYS A 96 -12.13 6.88 12.99
C LYS A 96 -11.20 7.55 11.99
N ALA A 97 -10.11 6.90 11.64
CA ALA A 97 -9.26 7.25 10.51
C ALA A 97 -8.74 5.97 9.83
N LYS A 98 -8.58 6.00 8.52
CA LYS A 98 -7.93 4.96 7.71
C LYS A 98 -7.51 5.58 6.38
N GLY A 99 -6.32 5.22 5.86
CA GLY A 99 -5.79 5.85 4.66
C GLY A 99 -5.77 7.37 4.77
N HIS A 100 -6.38 8.04 3.80
CA HIS A 100 -6.44 9.49 3.61
C HIS A 100 -7.67 10.14 4.28
N THR A 101 -8.50 9.33 4.95
CA THR A 101 -9.81 9.73 5.48
C THR A 101 -9.81 9.77 7.00
N VAL A 102 -10.39 10.85 7.54
CA VAL A 102 -10.88 10.90 8.93
C VAL A 102 -12.40 11.06 8.92
N PHE A 103 -13.06 10.37 9.84
CA PHE A 103 -14.47 10.50 10.16
C PHE A 103 -14.66 10.78 11.65
N ALA A 104 -15.59 11.68 11.99
CA ALA A 104 -16.15 11.78 13.33
C ALA A 104 -17.65 12.08 13.27
N TYR A 105 -18.39 11.67 14.30
CA TYR A 105 -19.76 12.14 14.49
C TYR A 105 -20.03 12.58 15.93
N THR A 106 -20.88 13.60 16.03
CA THR A 106 -21.26 14.25 17.28
C THR A 106 -22.78 14.18 17.48
N TYR A 107 -23.30 14.88 18.49
CA TYR A 107 -24.75 15.01 18.68
C TYR A 107 -25.49 15.78 17.56
N TYR A 108 -24.80 16.66 16.82
CA TYR A 108 -25.40 17.47 15.76
C TYR A 108 -24.78 17.32 14.38
N TYR A 109 -23.52 16.88 14.28
CA TYR A 109 -22.74 16.97 13.04
C TYR A 109 -22.04 15.67 12.66
N LEU A 110 -21.93 15.45 11.35
CA LEU A 110 -20.89 14.61 10.77
C LEU A 110 -19.72 15.49 10.39
N VAL A 111 -18.51 14.99 10.60
CA VAL A 111 -17.25 15.67 10.30
C VAL A 111 -16.39 14.71 9.50
N GLY A 112 -15.93 15.15 8.33
CA GLY A 112 -14.94 14.44 7.53
C GLY A 112 -13.70 15.31 7.34
N TYR A 113 -12.52 14.70 7.27
CA TYR A 113 -11.28 15.36 6.81
C TYR A 113 -10.60 14.48 5.76
N SER A 114 -10.04 15.13 4.73
CA SER A 114 -9.26 14.50 3.66
C SER A 114 -7.86 15.11 3.59
N SER A 115 -6.83 14.27 3.55
CA SER A 115 -5.45 14.69 3.25
C SER A 115 -5.21 15.01 1.77
N TYR A 116 -6.04 14.48 0.84
CA TYR A 116 -5.94 14.82 -0.59
C TYR A 116 -6.30 16.28 -0.87
N THR A 117 -7.34 16.78 -0.21
CA THR A 117 -7.80 18.18 -0.31
C THR A 117 -7.24 19.04 0.83
N CYS A 118 -6.55 18.41 1.79
CA CYS A 118 -6.02 19.06 2.99
C CYS A 118 -7.11 19.84 3.76
N SER A 119 -8.34 19.31 3.84
CA SER A 119 -9.53 20.05 4.29
C SER A 119 -10.55 19.18 5.01
N TYR A 120 -11.43 19.83 5.79
CA TYR A 120 -12.60 19.20 6.41
C TYR A 120 -13.91 19.73 5.82
N ASP A 121 -14.96 18.92 5.97
CA ASP A 121 -16.36 19.30 5.76
C ASP A 121 -17.22 18.87 6.95
N VAL A 122 -18.24 19.68 7.26
CA VAL A 122 -19.06 19.57 8.48
C VAL A 122 -20.52 19.83 8.15
N ILE A 123 -21.34 18.77 8.21
CA ILE A 123 -22.77 18.84 7.90
C ILE A 123 -23.64 18.39 9.08
N PRO A 124 -24.86 18.93 9.25
CA PRO A 124 -25.88 18.33 10.10
C PRO A 124 -26.42 17.05 9.46
N TYR A 125 -26.87 16.09 10.27
CA TYR A 125 -27.53 14.88 9.79
C TYR A 125 -29.01 14.77 10.23
N LYS A 126 -29.81 14.05 9.45
CA LYS A 126 -31.24 13.78 9.64
C LYS A 126 -31.44 12.36 10.20
N GLY A 127 -32.58 12.10 10.85
CA GLY A 127 -32.89 10.78 11.41
C GLY A 127 -31.99 10.33 12.57
N LYS A 128 -32.04 9.02 12.84
CA LYS A 128 -31.26 8.30 13.87
C LYS A 128 -30.36 7.27 13.21
N LEU A 129 -29.15 7.09 13.75
CA LEU A 129 -28.22 6.05 13.32
C LEU A 129 -28.91 4.68 13.28
N LEU A 130 -28.86 4.01 12.12
CA LEU A 130 -29.73 2.86 11.81
C LEU A 130 -29.37 1.58 12.58
N SER A 131 -28.11 1.42 12.99
CA SER A 131 -27.63 0.37 13.88
C SER A 131 -26.27 0.76 14.50
N SER A 132 -25.77 0.01 15.48
CA SER A 132 -24.41 0.21 16.02
C SER A 132 -23.29 0.07 14.98
N ASN A 133 -23.58 -0.57 13.85
CA ASN A 133 -22.65 -0.91 12.78
C ASN A 133 -23.00 -0.16 11.48
N ALA A 134 -23.76 0.93 11.57
CA ALA A 134 -24.23 1.72 10.43
C ALA A 134 -23.29 2.89 10.06
N TYR A 135 -22.00 2.81 10.46
CA TYR A 135 -20.99 3.82 10.14
C TYR A 135 -19.57 3.24 10.08
N TYR A 136 -18.75 3.69 9.14
CA TYR A 136 -17.40 3.17 8.87
C TYR A 136 -16.46 4.21 8.26
N CYS A 137 -15.15 3.90 8.23
CA CYS A 137 -14.10 4.65 7.54
C CYS A 137 -13.23 3.67 6.72
N GLY A 138 -13.22 3.81 5.40
CA GLY A 138 -12.29 3.19 4.45
C GLY A 138 -11.06 4.09 4.20
N LYS A 139 -10.19 3.77 3.22
CA LYS A 139 -9.02 4.61 2.92
C LYS A 139 -9.33 5.95 2.23
N ASN A 140 -10.42 6.00 1.46
CA ASN A 140 -10.81 7.18 0.65
C ASN A 140 -12.25 7.66 0.92
N LEU A 141 -12.99 6.93 1.74
CA LEU A 141 -14.43 7.08 1.94
C LEU A 141 -14.77 6.91 3.42
N ALA A 142 -15.78 7.63 3.91
CA ALA A 142 -16.46 7.29 5.17
C ALA A 142 -17.97 7.20 4.98
N LEU A 143 -18.64 6.40 5.79
CA LEU A 143 -20.07 6.10 5.72
C LEU A 143 -20.76 6.40 7.04
N PHE A 144 -21.96 6.96 6.97
CA PHE A 144 -22.91 7.05 8.09
C PHE A 144 -24.34 6.86 7.56
N VAL A 145 -25.13 5.96 8.15
CA VAL A 145 -26.50 5.64 7.68
C VAL A 145 -27.52 5.85 8.78
N THR A 146 -28.51 6.70 8.53
CA THR A 146 -29.66 6.90 9.41
C THR A 146 -30.92 6.24 8.86
N ASP A 147 -32.03 6.31 9.58
CA ASP A 147 -33.36 5.89 9.10
C ASP A 147 -33.99 6.81 8.03
N GLU A 148 -33.32 7.93 7.69
CA GLU A 148 -33.76 8.90 6.68
C GLU A 148 -32.75 9.09 5.51
N THR A 149 -31.44 8.99 5.77
CA THR A 149 -30.40 9.42 4.81
C THR A 149 -29.15 8.53 4.87
N VAL A 150 -28.57 8.22 3.71
CA VAL A 150 -27.20 7.69 3.59
C VAL A 150 -26.23 8.85 3.38
N TYR A 151 -25.20 8.94 4.20
CA TYR A 151 -24.13 9.93 4.12
C TYR A 151 -22.82 9.25 3.74
N VAL A 152 -22.14 9.79 2.72
CA VAL A 152 -20.79 9.36 2.34
C VAL A 152 -19.86 10.57 2.31
N PHE A 153 -18.76 10.53 3.05
CA PHE A 153 -17.68 11.52 2.89
C PHE A 153 -16.75 11.02 1.79
N ASP A 154 -16.67 11.77 0.70
CA ASP A 154 -15.75 11.51 -0.40
C ASP A 154 -14.45 12.28 -0.12
N SER A 155 -13.34 11.55 0.06
CA SER A 155 -12.05 12.18 0.37
C SER A 155 -11.33 12.71 -0.87
N LYS A 156 -11.66 12.26 -2.08
CA LYS A 156 -11.12 12.85 -3.32
C LYS A 156 -11.77 14.20 -3.60
N LEU A 157 -13.04 14.38 -3.23
CA LEU A 157 -13.75 15.66 -3.27
C LEU A 157 -13.59 16.52 -2.00
N GLY A 158 -13.20 15.91 -0.87
CA GLY A 158 -13.03 16.58 0.42
C GLY A 158 -14.35 16.99 1.10
N ARG A 159 -15.47 16.34 0.78
CA ARG A 159 -16.82 16.76 1.22
C ARG A 159 -17.81 15.62 1.37
N TRP A 160 -18.86 15.87 2.14
CA TRP A 160 -19.99 14.97 2.30
C TRP A 160 -20.91 14.95 1.07
N GLN A 161 -21.53 13.80 0.84
CA GLN A 161 -22.53 13.51 -0.17
C GLN A 161 -23.72 12.82 0.52
N GLU A 162 -24.94 13.20 0.15
CA GLU A 162 -26.18 12.76 0.79
C GLU A 162 -27.09 11.98 -0.17
N TYR A 163 -27.76 10.95 0.33
CA TYR A 163 -28.85 10.27 -0.36
C TYR A 163 -30.05 10.05 0.58
N ASP A 164 -31.05 10.93 0.49
CA ASP A 164 -32.32 10.79 1.22
C ASP A 164 -33.12 9.59 0.67
N TYR A 165 -33.65 8.76 1.56
CA TYR A 165 -34.39 7.56 1.19
C TYR A 165 -35.51 7.23 2.20
N ALA A 166 -36.41 6.33 1.81
CA ALA A 166 -37.39 5.74 2.71
C ALA A 166 -37.02 4.29 3.03
N LEU A 167 -37.05 3.93 4.31
CA LEU A 167 -37.01 2.53 4.75
C LEU A 167 -38.22 1.77 4.17
N PRO A 168 -38.06 0.50 3.75
CA PRO A 168 -39.20 -0.34 3.34
C PRO A 168 -40.20 -0.54 4.48
N ASP A 169 -41.50 -0.59 4.16
CA ASP A 169 -42.60 -0.78 5.15
C ASP A 169 -42.41 -2.02 6.04
N ASP A 170 -41.76 -3.06 5.50
CA ASP A 170 -41.49 -4.34 6.15
C ASP A 170 -39.99 -4.53 6.49
N TYR A 171 -39.24 -3.45 6.69
CA TYR A 171 -37.81 -3.46 7.03
C TYR A 171 -37.45 -4.48 8.14
N LEU A 172 -36.34 -5.18 7.90
CA LEU A 172 -35.81 -6.25 8.77
C LEU A 172 -34.45 -5.89 9.39
N GLY A 173 -33.58 -5.18 8.66
CA GLY A 173 -32.23 -4.85 9.09
C GLY A 173 -31.37 -4.27 7.96
N CYS A 174 -30.15 -3.87 8.29
CA CYS A 174 -29.23 -3.26 7.34
C CYS A 174 -27.85 -3.91 7.45
N SER A 175 -27.30 -4.34 6.31
CA SER A 175 -25.88 -4.65 6.16
C SER A 175 -25.23 -3.52 5.38
N SER A 176 -24.01 -3.13 5.73
CA SER A 176 -23.24 -2.16 4.95
C SER A 176 -21.76 -2.53 4.89
N TYR A 177 -21.15 -2.18 3.75
CA TYR A 177 -19.79 -2.50 3.38
C TYR A 177 -19.13 -1.26 2.80
N ILE A 178 -17.82 -1.13 3.02
CA ILE A 178 -16.99 -0.07 2.48
C ILE A 178 -15.69 -0.70 1.97
N ARG A 179 -15.34 -0.43 0.71
CA ARG A 179 -14.02 -0.71 0.15
C ARG A 179 -13.27 0.60 -0.02
N ASP A 180 -12.10 0.55 -0.64
CA ASP A 180 -11.29 1.74 -0.84
C ASP A 180 -11.85 2.66 -1.94
N ASP A 181 -12.82 2.23 -2.76
CA ASP A 181 -13.39 3.01 -3.88
C ASP A 181 -14.93 2.97 -4.01
N TYR A 182 -15.65 2.20 -3.18
CA TYR A 182 -17.11 2.26 -3.16
C TYR A 182 -17.72 1.94 -1.77
N VAL A 183 -18.98 2.35 -1.60
CA VAL A 183 -19.85 1.98 -0.48
C VAL A 183 -21.02 1.14 -1.01
N LEU A 184 -21.44 0.15 -0.23
CA LEU A 184 -22.68 -0.59 -0.42
C LEU A 184 -23.50 -0.63 0.88
N VAL A 185 -24.78 -0.33 0.78
CA VAL A 185 -25.79 -0.46 1.83
C VAL A 185 -26.90 -1.37 1.32
N VAL A 186 -27.21 -2.42 2.08
CA VAL A 186 -28.23 -3.43 1.78
C VAL A 186 -29.32 -3.36 2.83
N LEU A 187 -30.48 -2.82 2.45
CA LEU A 187 -31.66 -2.71 3.31
C LEU A 187 -32.50 -3.98 3.16
N LEU A 188 -32.45 -4.83 4.18
CA LEU A 188 -33.15 -6.11 4.23
C LEU A 188 -34.63 -5.92 4.55
N ARG A 189 -35.45 -6.80 3.97
CA ARG A 189 -36.91 -6.84 4.08
C ARG A 189 -37.35 -8.15 4.72
N ARG A 190 -38.54 -8.18 5.31
CA ARG A 190 -39.17 -9.41 5.82
C ARG A 190 -39.79 -10.22 4.69
N GLN A 191 -40.28 -9.57 3.65
CA GLN A 191 -40.89 -10.17 2.47
C GLN A 191 -40.53 -9.39 1.21
N GLY A 192 -39.88 -10.05 0.25
CA GLY A 192 -39.49 -9.44 -1.02
C GLY A 192 -38.03 -8.97 -1.06
N GLN A 193 -37.65 -8.41 -2.21
CA GLN A 193 -36.26 -8.10 -2.54
C GLN A 193 -35.65 -7.01 -1.65
N PRO A 194 -34.43 -7.19 -1.14
CA PRO A 194 -33.72 -6.13 -0.43
C PRO A 194 -33.40 -4.98 -1.37
N LYS A 195 -33.25 -3.77 -0.82
CA LYS A 195 -32.85 -2.59 -1.58
C LYS A 195 -31.33 -2.42 -1.48
N ASN A 196 -30.65 -2.38 -2.62
CA ASN A 196 -29.23 -2.04 -2.69
C ASN A 196 -29.07 -0.55 -2.96
N LEU A 197 -28.26 0.13 -2.16
CA LEU A 197 -27.82 1.51 -2.33
C LEU A 197 -26.30 1.49 -2.42
N VAL A 198 -25.72 2.21 -3.39
CA VAL A 198 -24.27 2.25 -3.62
C VAL A 198 -23.78 3.66 -3.85
N TYR A 199 -22.51 3.92 -3.56
CA TYR A 199 -21.79 5.13 -3.94
C TYR A 199 -20.46 4.75 -4.57
N SER A 200 -20.18 5.28 -5.77
CA SER A 200 -18.91 5.11 -6.47
C SER A 200 -18.00 6.33 -6.24
N LEU A 201 -16.74 6.08 -5.87
CA LEU A 201 -15.67 7.10 -5.84
C LEU A 201 -15.24 7.52 -7.26
N HIS A 202 -15.31 6.62 -8.26
CA HIS A 202 -14.90 6.91 -9.64
C HIS A 202 -15.88 7.85 -10.37
N VAL A 203 -17.17 7.69 -10.09
CA VAL A 203 -18.26 8.48 -10.70
C VAL A 203 -18.84 9.48 -9.69
N HIS A 204 -18.25 9.60 -8.50
CA HIS A 204 -18.61 10.51 -7.41
C HIS A 204 -20.12 10.59 -7.07
N SER A 205 -20.85 9.49 -7.22
CA SER A 205 -22.32 9.52 -7.22
C SER A 205 -22.98 8.25 -6.67
N PHE A 206 -24.19 8.43 -6.15
CA PHE A 206 -25.05 7.33 -5.69
C PHE A 206 -25.80 6.65 -6.84
N ASN A 207 -25.96 5.33 -6.76
CA ASN A 207 -26.92 4.56 -7.56
C ASN A 207 -27.68 3.56 -6.67
N LYS A 208 -28.72 2.89 -7.20
CA LYS A 208 -29.55 1.95 -6.43
C LYS A 208 -30.30 0.90 -7.24
N LEU A 209 -30.66 -0.19 -6.56
CA LEU A 209 -31.73 -1.12 -6.95
C LEU A 209 -32.81 -1.09 -5.86
N GLU A 210 -34.01 -0.60 -6.20
CA GLU A 210 -35.18 -0.63 -5.29
C GLU A 210 -35.65 -2.08 -5.02
N SER A 211 -35.50 -2.96 -6.00
CA SER A 211 -35.73 -4.40 -5.94
C SER A 211 -34.44 -5.12 -6.35
N GLY A 212 -33.52 -5.27 -5.40
CA GLY A 212 -32.17 -5.79 -5.61
C GLY A 212 -31.96 -7.21 -5.12
N VAL A 213 -30.76 -7.47 -4.58
CA VAL A 213 -30.26 -8.80 -4.19
C VAL A 213 -29.57 -8.82 -2.82
N SER A 214 -29.47 -10.02 -2.24
CA SER A 214 -28.50 -10.30 -1.18
C SER A 214 -27.09 -10.24 -1.79
N ALA A 215 -26.25 -9.35 -1.29
CA ALA A 215 -24.99 -8.98 -1.92
C ALA A 215 -23.75 -9.50 -1.16
N LEU A 216 -22.80 -10.04 -1.93
CA LEU A 216 -21.45 -10.44 -1.56
C LEU A 216 -20.49 -9.32 -2.01
N ALA A 217 -19.91 -8.60 -1.04
CA ALA A 217 -19.08 -7.43 -1.28
C ALA A 217 -17.69 -7.85 -1.78
N LEU A 218 -17.41 -7.54 -3.04
CA LEU A 218 -16.13 -7.78 -3.72
C LEU A 218 -15.21 -6.57 -3.49
N ASP A 219 -14.03 -6.57 -4.10
CA ASP A 219 -13.31 -5.32 -4.36
C ASP A 219 -13.84 -4.69 -5.65
N HIS A 220 -13.81 -3.36 -5.73
CA HIS A 220 -14.31 -2.58 -6.87
C HIS A 220 -15.79 -2.81 -7.28
N GLY A 221 -16.59 -3.48 -6.46
CA GLY A 221 -18.02 -3.69 -6.72
C GLY A 221 -18.65 -4.79 -5.86
N PHE A 222 -19.77 -5.36 -6.31
CA PHE A 222 -20.39 -6.51 -5.64
C PHE A 222 -21.08 -7.44 -6.64
N ALA A 223 -21.35 -8.67 -6.21
CA ALA A 223 -22.25 -9.58 -6.92
C ALA A 223 -23.21 -10.25 -5.93
N GLY A 224 -24.30 -10.85 -6.40
CA GLY A 224 -25.31 -11.41 -5.51
C GLY A 224 -26.54 -11.97 -6.20
N TYR A 225 -27.47 -12.49 -5.40
CA TYR A 225 -28.72 -13.08 -5.91
C TYR A 225 -29.93 -12.87 -4.98
N TYR A 226 -31.12 -13.07 -5.52
CA TYR A 226 -32.37 -13.17 -4.77
C TYR A 226 -33.30 -14.21 -5.40
N ARG A 227 -33.89 -15.09 -4.59
CA ARG A 227 -34.89 -16.09 -5.02
C ARG A 227 -36.31 -15.54 -4.83
N TYR A 228 -37.15 -15.55 -5.87
CA TYR A 228 -38.50 -14.97 -5.81
C TYR A 228 -39.65 -15.94 -6.17
N GLY A 229 -40.70 -15.93 -5.34
CA GLY A 229 -41.88 -16.78 -5.49
C GLY A 229 -41.65 -18.24 -5.09
N ASP A 230 -42.72 -19.05 -5.18
CA ASP A 230 -42.75 -20.47 -4.78
C ASP A 230 -42.07 -21.41 -5.81
N SER A 231 -41.19 -20.87 -6.65
CA SER A 231 -40.57 -21.57 -7.79
C SER A 231 -39.06 -21.31 -7.80
N ASP A 232 -38.33 -22.06 -8.63
CA ASP A 232 -36.89 -21.86 -8.86
C ASP A 232 -36.67 -20.70 -9.85
N ASN A 233 -37.05 -19.49 -9.41
CA ASN A 233 -36.77 -18.23 -10.08
C ASN A 233 -35.79 -17.40 -9.26
N PHE A 234 -34.80 -16.84 -9.93
CA PHE A 234 -33.70 -16.10 -9.30
C PHE A 234 -33.38 -14.85 -10.11
N LEU A 235 -33.13 -13.74 -9.42
CA LEU A 235 -32.43 -12.60 -9.98
C LEU A 235 -30.98 -12.72 -9.53
N ILE A 236 -30.02 -12.70 -10.45
CA ILE A 236 -28.61 -12.41 -10.15
C ILE A 236 -28.30 -10.97 -10.54
N ALA A 237 -27.48 -10.30 -9.73
CA ALA A 237 -27.09 -8.91 -9.95
C ALA A 237 -25.61 -8.71 -9.62
N GLY A 238 -24.90 -8.03 -10.51
CA GLY A 238 -23.55 -7.53 -10.30
C GLY A 238 -23.54 -6.00 -10.34
N TYR A 239 -22.55 -5.38 -9.72
CA TYR A 239 -22.32 -3.94 -9.70
C TYR A 239 -20.82 -3.66 -9.85
N SER A 240 -20.46 -2.68 -10.66
CA SER A 240 -19.10 -2.16 -10.79
C SER A 240 -19.00 -0.73 -10.25
N ALA A 241 -18.01 -0.48 -9.41
CA ALA A 241 -17.69 0.86 -8.94
C ALA A 241 -17.20 1.76 -10.08
N PHE A 242 -16.48 1.21 -11.07
CA PHE A 242 -15.90 1.97 -12.18
C PHE A 242 -16.96 2.59 -13.09
N THR A 243 -18.01 1.84 -13.44
CA THR A 243 -19.14 2.35 -14.24
C THR A 243 -20.25 2.98 -13.39
N ASN A 244 -20.33 2.61 -12.11
CA ASN A 244 -21.47 2.86 -11.23
C ASN A 244 -22.80 2.24 -11.72
N GLU A 245 -22.73 1.18 -12.54
CA GLU A 245 -23.90 0.50 -13.13
C GLU A 245 -24.15 -0.91 -12.56
N PHE A 246 -25.39 -1.39 -12.69
CA PHE A 246 -25.80 -2.74 -12.30
C PHE A 246 -26.05 -3.63 -13.52
N SER A 247 -25.50 -4.85 -13.50
CA SER A 247 -25.75 -5.88 -14.50
C SER A 247 -26.69 -6.95 -13.93
N LEU A 248 -27.87 -7.11 -14.53
CA LEU A 248 -28.97 -7.92 -14.00
C LEU A 248 -29.33 -9.07 -14.95
N ILE A 249 -29.50 -10.29 -14.42
CA ILE A 249 -30.04 -11.43 -15.18
C ILE A 249 -31.14 -12.11 -14.35
N SER A 250 -32.34 -12.21 -14.91
CA SER A 250 -33.42 -13.04 -14.37
C SER A 250 -33.35 -14.45 -14.93
N ILE A 251 -33.41 -15.44 -14.06
CA ILE A 251 -33.23 -16.86 -14.34
C ILE A 251 -34.49 -17.61 -13.87
N SER A 252 -35.02 -18.46 -14.73
CA SER A 252 -36.27 -19.21 -14.50
C SER A 252 -36.16 -20.64 -15.01
N GLY A 253 -36.53 -21.61 -14.18
CA GLY A 253 -36.67 -23.01 -14.60
C GLY A 253 -35.37 -23.82 -14.64
N LEU A 254 -34.24 -23.27 -14.19
CA LEU A 254 -32.92 -23.95 -14.15
C LEU A 254 -32.64 -24.70 -12.83
N GLY A 255 -33.68 -25.05 -12.07
CA GLY A 255 -33.56 -25.72 -10.77
C GLY A 255 -32.93 -24.82 -9.69
N ALA A 256 -32.49 -25.44 -8.59
CA ALA A 256 -31.88 -24.72 -7.48
C ALA A 256 -30.51 -24.11 -7.85
N ILE A 257 -30.10 -23.07 -7.11
CA ILE A 257 -28.69 -22.66 -7.04
C ILE A 257 -27.91 -23.77 -6.33
N PHE A 258 -26.76 -24.13 -6.88
CA PHE A 258 -25.84 -25.10 -6.29
C PHE A 258 -24.74 -24.39 -5.49
N ALA A 259 -24.09 -23.39 -6.11
CA ALA A 259 -23.15 -22.52 -5.40
C ALA A 259 -23.27 -21.06 -5.88
N ILE A 260 -23.06 -20.14 -4.93
CA ILE A 260 -22.45 -18.83 -5.20
C ILE A 260 -21.13 -18.80 -4.43
N SER A 261 -20.07 -18.34 -5.08
CA SER A 261 -18.79 -18.09 -4.42
C SER A 261 -18.10 -16.88 -5.05
N ALA A 262 -17.26 -16.25 -4.25
CA ALA A 262 -16.23 -15.32 -4.68
C ALA A 262 -14.92 -15.80 -4.04
N GLY A 263 -13.84 -15.03 -4.18
CA GLY A 263 -12.65 -15.22 -3.36
C GLY A 263 -12.97 -15.45 -1.87
N SER A 264 -12.67 -16.65 -1.39
CA SER A 264 -12.27 -16.86 -0.01
C SER A 264 -10.96 -16.12 0.18
N ASP A 265 -10.99 -15.15 1.08
CA ASP A 265 -9.90 -14.31 1.59
C ASP A 265 -8.61 -15.13 1.85
N PRO A 266 -7.61 -15.23 0.93
CA PRO A 266 -6.24 -15.44 1.38
C PRO A 266 -5.86 -14.15 2.12
N GLN A 267 -5.05 -14.26 3.17
CA GLN A 267 -4.96 -13.17 4.17
C GLN A 267 -4.47 -11.81 3.61
N GLU A 268 -3.87 -11.80 2.41
CA GLU A 268 -3.58 -10.62 1.61
C GLU A 268 -3.87 -10.93 0.11
N GLY A 269 -4.76 -10.18 -0.56
CA GLY A 269 -5.17 -10.41 -1.97
C GLY A 269 -6.21 -9.41 -2.51
N GLU A 270 -6.57 -9.54 -3.80
CA GLU A 270 -7.60 -8.72 -4.48
C GLU A 270 -8.76 -9.60 -4.97
N HIS A 271 -10.01 -9.16 -4.72
CA HIS A 271 -11.21 -9.99 -4.80
C HIS A 271 -12.29 -9.46 -5.75
N THR A 272 -12.05 -9.49 -7.06
CA THR A 272 -13.01 -8.94 -8.05
C THR A 272 -14.00 -9.94 -8.64
N ALA A 273 -13.76 -11.25 -8.52
CA ALA A 273 -14.53 -12.27 -9.24
C ALA A 273 -15.57 -13.01 -8.37
N CYS A 274 -16.74 -13.29 -8.93
CA CYS A 274 -17.71 -14.26 -8.41
C CYS A 274 -18.28 -15.18 -9.50
N ALA A 275 -18.78 -16.35 -9.09
CA ALA A 275 -19.51 -17.28 -9.94
C ALA A 275 -20.80 -17.77 -9.26
N VAL A 276 -21.83 -18.02 -10.07
CA VAL A 276 -23.10 -18.63 -9.67
C VAL A 276 -23.40 -19.80 -10.61
N SER A 277 -23.71 -20.97 -10.04
CA SER A 277 -24.04 -22.19 -10.79
C SER A 277 -25.47 -22.68 -10.55
N PHE A 278 -26.14 -23.02 -11.64
CA PHE A 278 -27.47 -23.66 -11.68
C PHE A 278 -27.35 -24.96 -12.48
N SER A 279 -28.32 -25.88 -12.34
CA SER A 279 -28.42 -27.00 -13.28
C SER A 279 -29.79 -27.63 -13.35
N HIS A 280 -30.12 -28.12 -14.55
CA HIS A 280 -31.33 -28.89 -14.79
C HIS A 280 -30.99 -30.20 -15.51
N ARG A 281 -31.86 -31.19 -15.37
CA ARG A 281 -31.70 -32.51 -15.98
C ARG A 281 -32.31 -32.51 -17.38
N VAL A 282 -31.49 -32.77 -18.40
CA VAL A 282 -31.89 -32.78 -19.81
C VAL A 282 -32.44 -34.15 -20.22
N SER A 283 -31.82 -35.22 -19.72
CA SER A 283 -32.25 -36.60 -19.91
C SER A 283 -31.91 -37.46 -18.70
N ASP A 284 -32.31 -38.74 -18.68
CA ASP A 284 -31.94 -39.62 -17.57
C ASP A 284 -30.42 -39.79 -17.38
N ASN A 285 -29.63 -39.52 -18.43
CA ASN A 285 -28.18 -39.66 -18.43
C ASN A 285 -27.44 -38.30 -18.40
N GLU A 286 -28.14 -37.17 -18.46
CA GLU A 286 -27.52 -35.85 -18.72
C GLU A 286 -28.07 -34.73 -17.82
N ILE A 287 -27.16 -33.98 -17.22
CA ILE A 287 -27.41 -32.73 -16.50
C ILE A 287 -26.67 -31.60 -17.23
N LEU A 288 -27.34 -30.48 -17.48
CA LEU A 288 -26.71 -29.28 -18.03
C LEU A 288 -26.43 -28.30 -16.90
N GLY A 289 -25.14 -28.05 -16.65
CA GLY A 289 -24.69 -26.98 -15.77
C GLY A 289 -24.72 -25.64 -16.50
N HIS A 290 -25.26 -24.62 -15.84
CA HIS A 290 -25.34 -23.24 -16.32
C HIS A 290 -24.51 -22.35 -15.42
N PHE A 291 -23.59 -21.61 -16.00
CA PHE A 291 -22.52 -20.92 -15.28
C PHE A 291 -22.54 -19.43 -15.59
N TYR A 292 -22.61 -18.61 -14.53
CA TYR A 292 -22.63 -17.16 -14.61
C TYR A 292 -21.45 -16.62 -13.82
N GLY A 293 -20.49 -15.99 -14.51
CA GLY A 293 -19.28 -15.41 -13.94
C GLY A 293 -19.34 -13.88 -14.01
N TYR A 294 -18.88 -13.21 -12.96
CA TYR A 294 -18.83 -11.75 -12.88
C TYR A 294 -17.45 -11.31 -12.39
N ASP A 295 -16.92 -10.23 -12.98
CA ASP A 295 -15.75 -9.52 -12.47
C ASP A 295 -16.06 -8.02 -12.41
N THR A 296 -15.68 -7.37 -11.31
CA THR A 296 -16.04 -5.97 -11.03
C THR A 296 -15.32 -4.94 -11.91
N TYR A 297 -14.20 -5.27 -12.56
CA TYR A 297 -13.63 -4.44 -13.64
C TYR A 297 -14.42 -4.60 -14.94
N LEU A 298 -14.86 -5.82 -15.27
CA LEU A 298 -15.62 -6.11 -16.49
C LEU A 298 -17.07 -5.63 -16.42
N GLY A 299 -17.60 -5.47 -15.20
CA GLY A 299 -18.92 -4.90 -14.91
C GLY A 299 -20.11 -5.70 -15.43
N SER A 300 -19.89 -6.86 -16.06
CA SER A 300 -20.87 -7.62 -16.84
C SER A 300 -20.76 -9.12 -16.57
N TRP A 301 -21.89 -9.83 -16.72
CA TRP A 301 -21.98 -11.27 -16.52
C TRP A 301 -21.59 -12.04 -17.80
N SER A 302 -20.64 -12.95 -17.68
CA SER A 302 -20.31 -13.96 -18.68
C SER A 302 -21.09 -15.25 -18.43
N TYR A 303 -21.62 -15.86 -19.49
CA TYR A 303 -22.43 -17.08 -19.41
C TYR A 303 -21.83 -18.22 -20.23
N GLU A 304 -21.85 -19.44 -19.69
CA GLU A 304 -21.47 -20.68 -20.38
C GLU A 304 -22.30 -21.87 -19.89
N THR A 305 -22.35 -22.94 -20.70
CA THR A 305 -22.97 -24.22 -20.33
C THR A 305 -22.01 -25.39 -20.51
N VAL A 306 -21.97 -26.30 -19.54
CA VAL A 306 -21.25 -27.59 -19.68
C VAL A 306 -22.23 -28.73 -19.43
N SER A 307 -22.27 -29.68 -20.35
CA SER A 307 -23.00 -30.93 -20.17
C SER A 307 -22.20 -31.89 -19.28
N PHE A 308 -22.90 -32.55 -18.36
CA PHE A 308 -22.38 -33.55 -17.44
C PHE A 308 -23.15 -34.86 -17.60
N ILE A 309 -22.44 -35.93 -17.96
CA ILE A 309 -23.05 -37.25 -18.16
C ILE A 309 -23.07 -38.02 -16.83
N VAL A 310 -24.27 -38.19 -16.26
CA VAL A 310 -24.53 -38.61 -14.86
C VAL A 310 -23.83 -39.92 -14.44
N TYR A 311 -23.58 -40.82 -15.39
CA TYR A 311 -22.91 -42.10 -15.14
C TYR A 311 -21.42 -42.11 -15.54
N GLN A 312 -20.93 -41.06 -16.21
CA GLN A 312 -19.55 -40.91 -16.66
C GLN A 312 -18.77 -39.85 -15.87
N GLU A 313 -19.42 -38.95 -15.13
CA GLU A 313 -18.73 -37.95 -14.31
C GLU A 313 -19.52 -37.50 -13.08
N VAL A 314 -18.79 -37.11 -12.03
CA VAL A 314 -19.31 -36.50 -10.80
C VAL A 314 -18.84 -35.05 -10.76
N TRP A 315 -19.76 -34.10 -10.93
CA TRP A 315 -19.50 -32.67 -10.79
C TRP A 315 -19.51 -32.26 -9.31
N GLY A 316 -18.47 -31.54 -8.87
CA GLY A 316 -18.23 -31.16 -7.48
C GLY A 316 -19.09 -30.00 -6.98
N GLN A 317 -19.61 -29.15 -7.88
CA GLN A 317 -20.55 -28.09 -7.58
C GLN A 317 -20.05 -27.04 -6.57
N ASN A 318 -18.73 -26.83 -6.48
CA ASN A 318 -18.12 -25.99 -5.45
C ASN A 318 -17.00 -25.11 -6.02
N TRP A 319 -17.26 -23.80 -6.08
CA TRP A 319 -16.34 -22.79 -6.62
C TRP A 319 -15.19 -22.47 -5.66
N MET A 320 -14.04 -23.09 -5.93
CA MET A 320 -12.73 -22.84 -5.32
C MET A 320 -12.07 -21.60 -5.93
N PRO A 321 -11.78 -20.54 -5.17
CA PRO A 321 -11.54 -19.23 -5.76
C PRO A 321 -10.10 -18.69 -5.58
N GLY A 322 -9.55 -18.09 -6.62
CA GLY A 322 -8.22 -17.47 -6.64
C GLY A 322 -8.31 -16.00 -7.02
N GLY A 323 -8.76 -15.14 -6.10
CA GLY A 323 -8.86 -13.68 -6.26
C GLY A 323 -9.71 -13.21 -7.45
N ARG A 324 -9.08 -13.14 -8.63
CA ARG A 324 -9.67 -12.78 -9.93
C ARG A 324 -10.06 -13.99 -10.81
N PHE A 325 -9.78 -15.21 -10.35
CA PHE A 325 -10.08 -16.48 -11.01
C PHE A 325 -10.96 -17.37 -10.13
N LEU A 326 -11.74 -18.25 -10.73
CA LEU A 326 -12.61 -19.19 -10.00
C LEU A 326 -12.58 -20.56 -10.68
N VAL A 327 -12.51 -21.63 -9.89
CA VAL A 327 -12.40 -23.01 -10.37
C VAL A 327 -13.49 -23.87 -9.72
N ASP A 328 -14.25 -24.60 -10.52
CA ASP A 328 -15.03 -25.76 -10.08
C ASP A 328 -14.43 -27.02 -10.75
N SER A 329 -14.73 -28.20 -10.22
CA SER A 329 -14.17 -29.46 -10.69
C SER A 329 -15.25 -30.50 -10.94
N ALA A 330 -14.98 -31.41 -11.87
CA ALA A 330 -15.67 -32.66 -12.04
C ALA A 330 -14.64 -33.80 -12.13
N VAL A 331 -15.04 -34.99 -11.71
CA VAL A 331 -14.23 -36.20 -11.80
C VAL A 331 -14.88 -37.14 -12.81
N LEU A 332 -14.14 -37.51 -13.85
CA LEU A 332 -14.57 -38.49 -14.85
C LEU A 332 -14.49 -39.90 -14.24
N ASN A 333 -15.59 -40.64 -14.22
CA ASN A 333 -15.67 -41.99 -13.63
C ASN A 333 -14.78 -43.01 -14.36
N ASP A 334 -14.51 -42.81 -15.65
CA ASP A 334 -13.49 -43.58 -16.38
C ASP A 334 -12.10 -43.00 -16.06
N GLY A 335 -11.25 -43.78 -15.41
CA GLY A 335 -9.93 -43.35 -14.94
C GLY A 335 -9.90 -42.42 -13.70
N ALA A 336 -11.04 -42.01 -13.15
CA ALA A 336 -11.16 -41.05 -12.04
C ALA A 336 -10.46 -39.69 -12.32
N VAL A 337 -10.42 -39.24 -13.58
CA VAL A 337 -9.55 -38.11 -13.98
C VAL A 337 -10.24 -36.75 -13.74
N TYR A 338 -9.46 -35.74 -13.34
CA TYR A 338 -9.97 -34.38 -13.10
C TYR A 338 -10.27 -33.59 -14.39
N LYS A 339 -11.44 -32.93 -14.41
CA LYS A 339 -11.91 -31.94 -15.38
C LYS A 339 -12.21 -30.64 -14.63
N PHE A 340 -11.58 -29.52 -14.98
CA PHE A 340 -11.76 -28.23 -14.32
C PHE A 340 -12.59 -27.27 -15.18
N ILE A 341 -13.50 -26.52 -14.56
CA ILE A 341 -14.22 -25.40 -15.16
C ILE A 341 -13.65 -24.12 -14.53
N ILE A 342 -13.08 -23.24 -15.34
CA ILE A 342 -12.36 -22.05 -14.86
C ILE A 342 -13.01 -20.79 -15.44
N TYR A 343 -13.30 -19.81 -14.58
CA TYR A 343 -13.62 -18.44 -14.96
C TYR A 343 -12.39 -17.54 -14.82
N SER A 344 -12.12 -16.74 -15.86
CA SER A 344 -11.11 -15.67 -15.83
C SER A 344 -11.80 -14.31 -15.71
N GLY A 345 -11.72 -13.68 -14.54
CA GLY A 345 -12.17 -12.31 -14.33
C GLY A 345 -11.32 -11.27 -15.08
N ILE A 346 -10.11 -11.62 -15.52
CA ILE A 346 -9.27 -10.76 -16.36
C ILE A 346 -9.83 -10.64 -17.80
N THR A 347 -10.42 -11.70 -18.34
CA THR A 347 -10.84 -11.77 -19.76
C THR A 347 -12.33 -12.00 -19.96
N GLY A 348 -13.08 -12.26 -18.88
CA GLY A 348 -14.49 -12.63 -18.90
C GLY A 348 -14.75 -13.98 -19.59
N GLN A 349 -13.71 -14.78 -19.84
CA GLN A 349 -13.84 -16.04 -20.57
C GLN A 349 -13.97 -17.22 -19.61
N TRP A 350 -14.75 -18.19 -20.06
CA TRP A 350 -14.81 -19.52 -19.48
C TRP A 350 -13.83 -20.45 -20.21
N SER A 351 -13.22 -21.38 -19.48
CA SER A 351 -12.46 -22.49 -20.06
C SER A 351 -12.79 -23.79 -19.33
N VAL A 352 -12.76 -24.90 -20.06
CA VAL A 352 -12.84 -26.25 -19.48
C VAL A 352 -11.47 -26.91 -19.71
N VAL A 353 -10.67 -26.96 -18.65
CA VAL A 353 -9.33 -27.58 -18.68
C VAL A 353 -9.48 -29.06 -18.38
N ILE A 354 -9.23 -29.87 -19.39
CA ILE A 354 -9.34 -31.32 -19.33
C ILE A 354 -7.97 -31.90 -18.98
N GLU A 355 -7.91 -32.65 -17.88
CA GLU A 355 -6.87 -33.62 -17.53
C GLU A 355 -5.42 -33.09 -17.42
N PRO A 356 -4.97 -32.70 -16.21
CA PRO A 356 -3.53 -32.69 -15.87
C PRO A 356 -2.94 -34.10 -15.73
N HIS A 357 -3.62 -35.15 -16.20
CA HIS A 357 -3.33 -36.57 -15.99
C HIS A 357 -3.19 -37.01 -14.52
N LEU A 358 -3.96 -36.38 -13.61
CA LEU A 358 -4.07 -36.77 -12.20
C LEU A 358 -5.32 -37.62 -11.93
N THR A 359 -5.18 -38.62 -11.06
CA THR A 359 -6.24 -39.58 -10.70
C THR A 359 -6.85 -39.24 -9.33
N TYR A 360 -8.14 -38.93 -9.29
CA TYR A 360 -8.85 -38.64 -8.05
C TYR A 360 -8.97 -39.85 -7.13
N ASN A 361 -8.61 -39.65 -5.88
CA ASN A 361 -8.87 -40.55 -4.76
C ASN A 361 -9.27 -39.72 -3.54
N SER A 362 -10.42 -40.03 -2.94
CA SER A 362 -11.01 -39.28 -1.82
C SER A 362 -10.22 -39.31 -0.50
N VAL A 363 -9.09 -40.02 -0.45
CA VAL A 363 -8.18 -40.09 0.72
C VAL A 363 -6.84 -39.41 0.46
N THR A 364 -6.35 -39.39 -0.79
CA THR A 364 -4.98 -38.93 -1.12
C THR A 364 -4.92 -37.72 -2.05
N SER A 365 -6.01 -37.37 -2.74
CA SER A 365 -6.06 -36.23 -3.66
C SER A 365 -6.64 -34.98 -3.00
N PHE A 366 -6.22 -33.81 -3.48
CA PHE A 366 -6.72 -32.51 -3.01
C PHE A 366 -6.55 -31.44 -4.09
N ILE A 367 -7.30 -30.34 -3.95
CA ILE A 367 -7.21 -29.14 -4.79
C ILE A 367 -6.97 -27.96 -3.83
N LEU A 368 -6.07 -27.05 -4.22
CA LEU A 368 -5.72 -25.82 -3.52
C LEU A 368 -5.79 -24.68 -4.53
N CYS A 369 -6.39 -23.56 -4.16
CA CYS A 369 -6.67 -22.45 -5.07
C CYS A 369 -6.55 -21.14 -4.28
N GLY A 370 -5.57 -20.31 -4.63
CA GLY A 370 -5.24 -19.10 -3.89
C GLY A 370 -4.46 -18.12 -4.76
N GLY A 371 -4.83 -16.84 -4.71
CA GLY A 371 -4.27 -15.82 -5.59
C GLY A 371 -4.34 -16.23 -7.07
N GLU A 372 -3.23 -16.12 -7.80
CA GLU A 372 -3.16 -16.52 -9.23
C GLU A 372 -2.80 -18.01 -9.45
N VAL A 373 -3.02 -18.86 -8.45
CA VAL A 373 -2.44 -20.22 -8.38
C VAL A 373 -3.50 -21.30 -8.19
N LEU A 374 -3.35 -22.40 -8.93
CA LEU A 374 -4.03 -23.67 -8.72
C LEU A 374 -2.99 -24.77 -8.49
N VAL A 375 -3.14 -25.54 -7.42
CA VAL A 375 -2.37 -26.77 -7.18
C VAL A 375 -3.34 -27.93 -6.99
N VAL A 376 -3.07 -29.04 -7.68
CA VAL A 376 -3.84 -30.28 -7.59
C VAL A 376 -2.86 -31.42 -7.38
N TYR A 377 -3.17 -32.38 -6.53
CA TYR A 377 -2.33 -33.58 -6.39
C TYR A 377 -3.16 -34.84 -6.18
N ASP A 378 -2.52 -35.99 -6.35
CA ASP A 378 -3.07 -37.32 -6.06
C ASP A 378 -2.18 -38.15 -5.12
N ALA A 379 -2.16 -39.47 -5.30
CA ALA A 379 -1.28 -40.37 -4.55
C ALA A 379 0.20 -40.17 -4.91
N ASP A 380 0.50 -39.94 -6.19
CA ASP A 380 1.82 -40.13 -6.80
C ASP A 380 2.35 -38.86 -7.50
N ASN A 381 1.49 -37.89 -7.86
CA ASN A 381 1.90 -36.67 -8.56
C ASN A 381 1.20 -35.40 -8.05
N ALA A 382 1.84 -34.25 -8.27
CA ALA A 382 1.28 -32.92 -8.06
C ALA A 382 1.47 -32.06 -9.32
N TRP A 383 0.41 -31.35 -9.71
CA TRP A 383 0.35 -30.43 -10.84
C TRP A 383 0.07 -29.02 -10.33
N GLY A 384 0.89 -28.07 -10.76
CA GLY A 384 0.77 -26.65 -10.42
C GLY A 384 0.49 -25.85 -11.68
N HIS A 385 -0.45 -24.90 -11.59
CA HIS A 385 -0.89 -24.08 -12.71
C HIS A 385 -0.96 -22.60 -12.30
N SER A 386 -0.52 -21.75 -13.22
CA SER A 386 -0.50 -20.29 -13.12
C SER A 386 -1.59 -19.72 -14.02
N PHE A 387 -2.65 -19.14 -13.44
CA PHE A 387 -3.77 -18.63 -14.23
C PHE A 387 -3.38 -17.44 -15.11
N SER A 388 -2.51 -16.56 -14.61
CA SER A 388 -2.09 -15.32 -15.30
C SER A 388 -1.10 -15.57 -16.45
N THR A 389 -0.29 -16.63 -16.38
CA THR A 389 0.64 -17.01 -17.46
C THR A 389 0.12 -18.14 -18.35
N GLY A 390 -0.91 -18.86 -17.92
CA GLY A 390 -1.40 -20.09 -18.54
C GLY A 390 -0.45 -21.29 -18.41
N GLN A 391 0.71 -21.13 -17.75
CA GLN A 391 1.72 -22.18 -17.64
C GLN A 391 1.36 -23.21 -16.56
N SER A 392 1.92 -24.42 -16.68
CA SER A 392 1.84 -25.43 -15.63
C SER A 392 3.06 -26.36 -15.64
N SER A 393 3.26 -27.07 -14.54
CA SER A 393 4.31 -28.09 -14.39
C SER A 393 3.88 -29.15 -13.38
N MET A 394 4.37 -30.38 -13.58
CA MET A 394 4.10 -31.53 -12.73
C MET A 394 5.39 -32.06 -12.10
N ILE A 395 5.28 -32.49 -10.84
CA ILE A 395 6.27 -33.31 -10.14
C ILE A 395 5.61 -34.61 -9.67
N SER A 396 6.39 -35.68 -9.56
CA SER A 396 5.98 -36.81 -8.73
C SER A 396 6.20 -36.48 -7.26
N ILE A 397 5.29 -36.95 -6.39
CA ILE A 397 5.33 -36.76 -4.95
C ILE A 397 5.32 -38.11 -4.24
N ASP A 398 5.79 -38.15 -3.00
CA ASP A 398 5.83 -39.35 -2.19
C ASP A 398 4.93 -39.26 -0.95
N LYS A 399 4.80 -40.38 -0.24
CA LYS A 399 4.15 -40.57 1.06
C LYS A 399 2.61 -40.32 1.07
N PRO A 400 1.83 -41.05 1.91
CA PRO A 400 0.38 -41.11 1.76
C PRO A 400 -0.42 -40.03 2.52
N LYS A 401 0.21 -39.24 3.40
CA LYS A 401 -0.49 -38.20 4.17
C LYS A 401 0.01 -36.81 3.79
N THR A 402 -0.92 -35.84 3.81
CA THR A 402 -0.61 -34.43 3.62
C THR A 402 -0.85 -33.63 4.90
N GLY A 403 -0.06 -32.58 5.12
CA GLY A 403 -0.13 -31.67 6.27
C GLY A 403 -0.92 -30.40 5.99
N PHE A 404 -0.43 -29.29 6.56
CA PHE A 404 -1.02 -27.95 6.45
C PHE A 404 -0.80 -27.28 5.08
N PHE A 405 -1.68 -26.33 4.74
CA PHE A 405 -1.78 -25.67 3.43
C PHE A 405 -1.67 -24.14 3.53
N PRO A 406 -0.45 -23.57 3.51
CA PRO A 406 -0.23 -22.14 3.32
C PRO A 406 -0.46 -21.72 1.86
N GLU A 407 -1.23 -20.64 1.65
CA GLU A 407 -1.56 -20.10 0.33
C GLU A 407 -1.21 -18.59 0.30
N GLY A 408 -0.35 -18.19 -0.64
CA GLY A 408 -0.01 -16.80 -0.92
C GLY A 408 -0.67 -16.31 -2.21
N LYS A 409 -0.27 -15.13 -2.70
CA LYS A 409 -0.82 -14.51 -3.92
C LYS A 409 -0.32 -15.17 -5.21
N ASP A 410 0.90 -15.71 -5.17
CA ASP A 410 1.61 -16.28 -6.31
C ASP A 410 2.36 -17.59 -5.99
N PHE A 411 2.06 -18.21 -4.84
CA PHE A 411 2.55 -19.53 -4.48
C PHE A 411 1.57 -20.31 -3.58
N ILE A 412 1.64 -21.64 -3.63
CA ILE A 412 0.92 -22.55 -2.72
C ILE A 412 1.90 -23.56 -2.13
N VAL A 413 1.75 -23.85 -0.83
CA VAL A 413 2.59 -24.77 -0.06
C VAL A 413 1.76 -25.96 0.43
N PHE A 414 2.32 -27.17 0.36
CA PHE A 414 1.81 -28.35 1.10
C PHE A 414 2.97 -29.26 1.56
N ASN A 415 2.66 -30.25 2.41
CA ASN A 415 3.69 -31.07 3.06
C ASN A 415 3.29 -32.56 3.08
N ARG A 416 4.14 -33.48 2.62
CA ARG A 416 3.87 -34.93 2.57
C ARG A 416 4.66 -35.73 3.61
N PHE A 417 4.03 -36.70 4.27
CA PHE A 417 4.66 -37.55 5.30
C PHE A 417 3.98 -38.93 5.45
N SER A 418 4.66 -39.87 6.12
CA SER A 418 4.05 -41.12 6.62
C SER A 418 4.11 -41.18 8.15
N ASP A 419 3.32 -42.06 8.79
CA ASP A 419 3.30 -42.19 10.25
C ASP A 419 4.64 -42.64 10.84
N SER A 420 5.36 -43.51 10.13
CA SER A 420 6.69 -44.04 10.47
C SER A 420 7.82 -43.01 10.45
N ASP A 421 7.69 -41.96 9.65
CA ASP A 421 8.87 -41.24 9.14
C ASP A 421 9.35 -40.18 10.15
N SER A 422 10.67 -40.00 10.30
CA SER A 422 11.22 -38.86 11.03
C SER A 422 11.17 -37.55 10.22
N GLU A 423 10.89 -37.64 8.92
CA GLU A 423 11.03 -36.55 7.95
C GLU A 423 9.76 -36.37 7.11
N MET A 424 9.48 -35.12 6.73
CA MET A 424 8.42 -34.72 5.81
C MET A 424 8.99 -33.96 4.61
N THR A 425 8.28 -34.02 3.49
CA THR A 425 8.63 -33.36 2.23
C THR A 425 7.74 -32.12 2.08
N MET A 426 8.30 -30.91 2.12
CA MET A 426 7.56 -29.68 1.79
C MET A 426 7.64 -29.44 0.28
N HIS A 427 6.52 -29.09 -0.33
CA HIS A 427 6.39 -28.74 -1.74
C HIS A 427 5.80 -27.33 -1.84
N ILE A 428 6.45 -26.48 -2.63
CA ILE A 428 6.02 -25.11 -2.92
C ILE A 428 5.96 -24.96 -4.44
N TYR A 429 4.80 -24.63 -4.99
CA TYR A 429 4.66 -24.25 -6.39
C TYR A 429 4.56 -22.73 -6.52
N ASN A 430 5.32 -22.16 -7.45
CA ASN A 430 5.37 -20.73 -7.74
C ASN A 430 4.77 -20.43 -9.13
N SER A 431 3.76 -19.56 -9.19
CA SER A 431 3.05 -19.24 -10.43
C SER A 431 3.76 -18.23 -11.32
N ARG A 432 4.76 -17.48 -10.80
CA ARG A 432 5.59 -16.55 -11.58
C ARG A 432 6.70 -17.26 -12.34
N THR A 433 7.29 -18.30 -11.73
CA THR A 433 8.39 -19.08 -12.32
C THR A 433 7.94 -20.39 -12.98
N ASN A 434 6.70 -20.84 -12.71
CA ASN A 434 6.20 -22.18 -13.07
C ASN A 434 7.17 -23.30 -12.62
N HIS A 435 7.58 -23.24 -11.36
CA HIS A 435 8.60 -24.11 -10.80
C HIS A 435 8.19 -24.62 -9.41
N TRP A 436 8.74 -25.77 -9.06
CA TRP A 436 8.45 -26.53 -7.85
C TRP A 436 9.67 -26.57 -6.94
N THR A 437 9.64 -25.76 -5.88
CA THR A 437 10.63 -25.82 -4.79
C THR A 437 10.25 -26.97 -3.84
N VAL A 438 11.16 -27.93 -3.64
CA VAL A 438 10.95 -29.11 -2.78
C VAL A 438 12.01 -29.14 -1.68
N ILE A 439 11.59 -29.30 -0.42
CA ILE A 439 12.43 -29.15 0.77
C ILE A 439 12.24 -30.34 1.73
N GLY A 440 13.34 -30.98 2.14
CA GLY A 440 13.34 -31.98 3.21
C GLY A 440 13.39 -31.33 4.60
N LEU A 441 12.47 -31.72 5.48
CA LEU A 441 12.29 -31.18 6.83
C LEU A 441 12.05 -32.29 7.86
N ILE A 442 12.37 -32.04 9.13
CA ILE A 442 11.97 -32.92 10.25
C ILE A 442 10.44 -32.86 10.39
N LYS A 443 9.81 -34.03 10.59
CA LYS A 443 8.33 -34.16 10.60
C LYS A 443 7.70 -33.43 11.79
N ALA A 444 7.00 -32.33 11.51
CA ALA A 444 6.23 -31.57 12.48
C ALA A 444 4.73 -31.62 12.17
N LEU A 445 3.93 -32.19 13.09
CA LEU A 445 2.48 -32.33 12.93
C LEU A 445 1.67 -31.11 13.39
N SER A 446 2.30 -30.16 14.07
CA SER A 446 1.70 -28.87 14.47
C SER A 446 2.79 -27.79 14.49
N PRO A 447 3.25 -27.35 13.31
CA PRO A 447 4.26 -26.29 13.18
C PRO A 447 3.65 -24.90 13.33
N ALA A 448 4.47 -23.92 13.68
CA ALA A 448 4.13 -22.51 13.53
C ALA A 448 4.40 -22.08 12.09
N TYR A 449 3.51 -21.31 11.49
CA TYR A 449 3.72 -20.69 10.18
C TYR A 449 2.95 -19.38 10.04
N SER A 450 3.35 -18.56 9.06
CA SER A 450 2.68 -17.32 8.69
C SER A 450 2.95 -16.99 7.21
N VAL A 451 2.05 -16.20 6.60
CA VAL A 451 2.02 -15.90 5.16
C VAL A 451 1.66 -14.43 4.96
N GLY A 452 2.28 -13.79 3.96
CA GLY A 452 1.82 -12.56 3.33
C GLY A 452 1.86 -12.72 1.80
N GLU A 453 1.49 -11.71 1.02
CA GLU A 453 1.28 -11.84 -0.45
C GLU A 453 2.39 -12.65 -1.14
N HIS A 454 3.66 -12.35 -0.82
CA HIS A 454 4.84 -12.85 -1.54
C HIS A 454 5.93 -13.46 -0.64
N VAL A 455 5.57 -13.81 0.60
CA VAL A 455 6.50 -14.38 1.59
C VAL A 455 5.82 -15.39 2.49
N PHE A 456 6.53 -16.47 2.81
CA PHE A 456 6.10 -17.51 3.73
C PHE A 456 7.18 -17.79 4.77
N ALA A 457 6.76 -17.99 6.02
CA ALA A 457 7.64 -18.33 7.13
C ALA A 457 7.09 -19.54 7.90
N TYR A 458 7.97 -20.45 8.29
CA TYR A 458 7.65 -21.73 8.92
C TYR A 458 8.66 -22.08 10.01
N CYS A 459 8.23 -22.73 11.10
CA CYS A 459 9.09 -23.33 12.12
C CYS A 459 8.50 -24.66 12.59
N SER A 460 9.33 -25.69 12.71
CA SER A 460 8.92 -27.05 13.07
C SER A 460 8.50 -27.26 14.55
N GLU A 461 8.78 -26.30 15.44
CA GLU A 461 8.36 -26.14 16.86
C GLU A 461 8.55 -27.30 17.85
N ILE A 462 8.09 -28.50 17.50
CA ILE A 462 8.04 -29.74 18.30
C ILE A 462 9.28 -30.62 18.05
N SER A 463 10.06 -30.30 17.01
CA SER A 463 11.33 -30.95 16.69
C SER A 463 12.46 -30.56 17.66
N PRO A 464 13.42 -31.48 17.97
CA PRO A 464 14.62 -31.15 18.76
C PRO A 464 15.53 -30.12 18.08
N VAL A 465 15.51 -30.03 16.74
CA VAL A 465 16.07 -28.89 15.99
C VAL A 465 14.92 -28.14 15.35
N LYS A 466 14.75 -26.88 15.74
CA LYS A 466 13.64 -26.02 15.28
C LYS A 466 14.00 -25.37 13.95
N GLU A 467 14.05 -26.24 12.94
CA GLU A 467 14.22 -25.88 11.53
C GLU A 467 13.18 -24.82 11.14
N THR A 468 13.68 -23.69 10.66
CA THR A 468 12.92 -22.53 10.26
C THR A 468 13.19 -22.23 8.79
N ILE A 469 12.12 -22.05 8.01
CA ILE A 469 12.19 -21.74 6.58
C ILE A 469 11.58 -20.37 6.36
N PHE A 470 12.26 -19.55 5.56
CA PHE A 470 11.70 -18.35 4.94
C PHE A 470 11.71 -18.55 3.43
N TYR A 471 10.58 -18.37 2.76
CA TYR A 471 10.43 -18.48 1.30
C TYR A 471 10.01 -17.14 0.69
N SER A 472 10.60 -16.80 -0.45
CA SER A 472 10.26 -15.66 -1.30
C SER A 472 9.74 -16.14 -2.65
N SER A 473 8.53 -15.73 -3.02
CA SER A 473 8.01 -15.98 -4.36
C SER A 473 8.53 -14.99 -5.40
N PHE A 474 8.97 -13.79 -5.00
CA PHE A 474 9.67 -12.83 -5.87
C PHE A 474 10.93 -13.44 -6.51
N LEU A 475 11.63 -14.31 -5.78
CA LEU A 475 12.93 -14.88 -6.18
C LEU A 475 12.89 -16.39 -6.40
N ASP A 476 11.76 -17.03 -6.11
CA ASP A 476 11.53 -18.48 -6.03
C ASP A 476 12.66 -19.22 -5.28
N LYS A 477 12.92 -18.77 -4.06
CA LYS A 477 14.01 -19.25 -3.20
C LYS A 477 13.59 -19.28 -1.75
N TYR A 478 14.24 -20.16 -1.00
CA TYR A 478 14.13 -20.20 0.46
C TYR A 478 15.49 -20.08 1.13
N GLU A 479 15.46 -19.55 2.35
CA GLU A 479 16.55 -19.60 3.31
C GLU A 479 16.17 -20.55 4.46
N LYS A 480 17.11 -21.39 4.91
CA LYS A 480 16.92 -22.35 6.02
C LYS A 480 17.82 -21.98 7.19
N CYS A 481 17.26 -21.95 8.39
CA CYS A 481 17.96 -21.54 9.59
C CYS A 481 17.37 -22.21 10.85
N ASP A 482 18.11 -22.26 11.96
CA ASP A 482 17.76 -23.08 13.12
C ASP A 482 17.75 -22.31 14.45
N PHE A 483 16.79 -22.66 15.31
CA PHE A 483 16.77 -22.28 16.73
C PHE A 483 17.21 -23.44 17.65
N PRO A 484 17.87 -23.15 18.79
CA PRO A 484 18.15 -24.14 19.83
C PRO A 484 16.89 -24.84 20.37
N GLU A 485 17.03 -26.11 20.77
CA GLU A 485 15.97 -27.03 21.23
C GLU A 485 15.01 -26.42 22.28
N ASP A 486 15.53 -25.75 23.31
CA ASP A 486 14.72 -25.12 24.37
C ASP A 486 14.00 -23.81 23.94
N SER A 487 14.13 -23.38 22.69
CA SER A 487 13.52 -22.13 22.21
C SER A 487 12.02 -22.28 22.02
N SER A 488 11.23 -21.50 22.77
CA SER A 488 9.95 -21.02 22.22
C SER A 488 10.27 -20.07 21.07
N VAL A 489 9.74 -20.35 19.90
CA VAL A 489 9.88 -19.52 18.70
C VAL A 489 8.57 -18.76 18.49
N SER A 490 8.61 -17.64 17.78
CA SER A 490 7.43 -16.95 17.29
C SER A 490 7.75 -16.37 15.92
N ILE A 491 6.77 -16.40 15.02
CA ILE A 491 6.87 -15.94 13.64
C ILE A 491 5.95 -14.73 13.48
N ASP A 492 6.40 -13.75 12.70
CA ASP A 492 5.60 -12.59 12.28
C ASP A 492 5.88 -12.31 10.79
N VAL A 493 4.85 -11.89 10.04
CA VAL A 493 4.91 -11.60 8.60
C VAL A 493 4.08 -10.37 8.28
N LYS A 494 4.64 -9.48 7.47
CA LYS A 494 4.00 -8.24 6.97
C LYS A 494 4.41 -8.02 5.52
N TYR A 495 3.48 -8.24 4.59
CA TYR A 495 3.60 -7.98 3.15
C TYR A 495 4.80 -8.65 2.43
N SER A 496 6.02 -8.16 2.64
CA SER A 496 7.27 -8.69 2.08
C SER A 496 8.40 -8.92 3.11
N LEU A 497 8.14 -8.60 4.38
CA LEU A 497 9.02 -8.93 5.50
C LEU A 497 8.50 -10.13 6.27
N ALA A 498 9.43 -10.97 6.72
CA ALA A 498 9.18 -12.02 7.70
C ALA A 498 10.23 -11.97 8.83
N CYS A 499 9.85 -12.32 10.05
CA CYS A 499 10.81 -12.58 11.11
C CYS A 499 10.44 -13.81 11.93
N ALA A 500 11.45 -14.44 12.52
CA ALA A 500 11.29 -15.48 13.53
C ALA A 500 12.20 -15.14 14.71
N TYR A 501 11.74 -15.33 15.94
CA TYR A 501 12.51 -14.99 17.12
C TYR A 501 12.23 -15.91 18.31
N SER A 502 13.25 -16.09 19.14
CA SER A 502 13.16 -16.67 20.49
C SER A 502 13.65 -15.65 21.52
N SER A 503 13.86 -16.05 22.77
CA SER A 503 14.43 -15.19 23.81
C SER A 503 15.89 -14.79 23.56
N ALA A 504 16.66 -15.62 22.84
CA ALA A 504 18.11 -15.51 22.71
C ALA A 504 18.64 -15.37 21.27
N LYS A 505 17.78 -15.59 20.26
CA LYS A 505 18.15 -15.51 18.84
C LYS A 505 16.98 -14.97 18.03
N SER A 506 17.26 -14.34 16.90
CA SER A 506 16.25 -13.93 15.92
C SER A 506 16.78 -13.89 14.49
N TYR A 507 15.85 -13.93 13.54
CA TYR A 507 16.07 -13.73 12.12
C TYR A 507 15.10 -12.70 11.56
N LEU A 508 15.57 -11.86 10.63
CA LEU A 508 14.75 -10.98 9.79
C LEU A 508 15.04 -11.33 8.32
N PHE A 509 14.00 -11.51 7.52
CA PHE A 509 14.08 -11.84 6.11
C PHE A 509 13.35 -10.80 5.26
N ASP A 510 14.08 -10.21 4.31
CA ASP A 510 13.51 -9.43 3.21
C ASP A 510 13.29 -10.37 2.02
N ALA A 511 12.02 -10.58 1.64
CA ALA A 511 11.67 -11.44 0.52
C ALA A 511 11.94 -10.83 -0.85
N GLN A 512 11.90 -9.49 -0.99
CA GLN A 512 12.22 -8.80 -2.25
C GLN A 512 13.69 -8.97 -2.62
N ARG A 513 14.57 -9.00 -1.61
CA ARG A 513 16.04 -9.14 -1.78
C ARG A 513 16.58 -10.55 -1.49
N GLY A 514 15.78 -11.42 -0.87
CA GLY A 514 16.21 -12.74 -0.41
C GLY A 514 17.27 -12.64 0.68
N GLN A 515 17.20 -11.62 1.53
CA GLN A 515 18.27 -11.29 2.47
C GLN A 515 17.90 -11.65 3.90
N LEU A 516 18.62 -12.63 4.46
CA LEU A 516 18.49 -13.06 5.85
C LEU A 516 19.50 -12.34 6.76
N TYR A 517 19.00 -11.67 7.79
CA TYR A 517 19.78 -11.09 8.88
C TYR A 517 19.62 -11.95 10.14
N THR A 518 20.70 -12.15 10.91
CA THR A 518 20.70 -12.94 12.16
C THR A 518 21.10 -12.07 13.34
N PHE A 519 20.46 -12.28 14.50
CA PHE A 519 20.71 -11.52 15.73
C PHE A 519 20.77 -12.44 16.95
N ASP A 520 21.76 -12.25 17.82
CA ASP A 520 21.90 -12.98 19.10
C ASP A 520 21.10 -12.33 20.25
N PHE A 521 19.87 -11.90 19.93
CA PHE A 521 18.88 -11.35 20.87
C PHE A 521 17.47 -11.47 20.27
N SER A 522 16.44 -11.26 21.10
CA SER A 522 15.04 -11.28 20.65
C SER A 522 14.64 -9.99 19.92
N LEU A 523 14.11 -10.12 18.69
CA LEU A 523 13.36 -9.07 18.00
C LEU A 523 12.06 -8.80 18.77
N GLY A 524 11.27 -9.86 19.00
CA GLY A 524 10.00 -9.80 19.72
C GLY A 524 8.83 -9.29 18.87
N MET A 525 7.62 -9.38 19.42
CA MET A 525 6.37 -8.93 18.77
C MET A 525 6.39 -7.45 18.34
N ASN A 526 5.57 -7.08 17.35
CA ASN A 526 5.36 -5.71 16.85
C ASN A 526 6.62 -5.05 16.24
N SER A 527 7.57 -5.87 15.77
CA SER A 527 8.84 -5.42 15.18
C SER A 527 8.79 -5.26 13.66
N LEU A 528 7.69 -5.67 13.00
CA LEU A 528 7.48 -5.53 11.56
C LEU A 528 6.32 -4.57 11.27
N GLY A 529 6.52 -3.73 10.27
CA GLY A 529 5.49 -3.16 9.41
C GLY A 529 5.73 -3.61 7.97
N ASP A 530 4.92 -3.14 7.05
CA ASP A 530 4.84 -3.68 5.68
C ASP A 530 6.06 -3.32 4.82
N PHE A 531 6.74 -2.21 5.19
CA PHE A 531 7.90 -1.65 4.50
C PHE A 531 9.06 -1.26 5.44
N ALA A 532 8.95 -1.57 6.73
CA ALA A 532 9.97 -1.28 7.74
C ALA A 532 10.00 -2.32 8.87
N ALA A 533 11.13 -2.46 9.55
CA ALA A 533 11.22 -3.20 10.81
C ALA A 533 11.89 -2.34 11.90
N CYS A 534 11.49 -2.51 13.16
CA CYS A 534 12.07 -1.79 14.30
C CYS A 534 12.15 -2.62 15.58
N PHE A 535 13.38 -2.78 16.08
CA PHE A 535 13.71 -3.62 17.22
C PHE A 535 14.95 -3.08 17.96
N TYR A 536 15.31 -3.68 19.09
CA TYR A 536 16.40 -3.18 19.92
C TYR A 536 17.10 -4.29 20.72
N ASN A 537 18.38 -4.09 21.01
CA ASN A 537 19.13 -4.89 21.96
C ASN A 537 19.24 -4.13 23.30
N THR A 538 18.58 -4.65 24.35
CA THR A 538 18.55 -4.04 25.69
C THR A 538 19.92 -3.99 26.36
N ALA A 539 20.81 -4.96 26.09
CA ALA A 539 22.12 -5.06 26.72
C ALA A 539 23.13 -4.07 26.13
N THR A 540 23.11 -3.86 24.81
CA THR A 540 23.97 -2.86 24.14
C THR A 540 23.34 -1.47 24.07
N LYS A 541 22.04 -1.35 24.39
CA LYS A 541 21.20 -0.16 24.17
C LYS A 541 21.24 0.34 22.72
N THR A 542 21.22 -0.59 21.78
CA THR A 542 21.21 -0.28 20.34
C THR A 542 19.81 -0.51 19.77
N LEU A 543 19.27 0.50 19.11
CA LEU A 543 18.08 0.44 18.28
C LEU A 543 18.49 0.04 16.86
N TYR A 544 17.65 -0.74 16.18
CA TYR A 544 17.86 -1.24 14.82
C TYR A 544 16.59 -0.94 14.01
N GLY A 545 16.74 -0.19 12.92
CA GLY A 545 15.67 0.12 11.98
C GLY A 545 16.02 -0.45 10.61
N TYR A 546 15.06 -1.10 9.93
CA TYR A 546 15.22 -1.61 8.58
C TYR A 546 14.30 -0.89 7.61
N SER A 547 14.83 -0.42 6.48
CA SER A 547 14.03 0.13 5.38
C SER A 547 13.95 -0.88 4.24
N VAL A 548 12.73 -1.33 3.88
CA VAL A 548 12.51 -2.19 2.69
C VAL A 548 12.73 -1.41 1.40
N LEU A 549 12.56 -0.09 1.40
CA LEU A 549 12.89 0.73 0.22
C LEU A 549 14.39 0.76 -0.05
N LEU A 550 15.21 0.97 0.99
CA LEU A 550 16.66 1.15 0.85
C LEU A 550 17.48 -0.13 1.10
N GLY A 551 16.85 -1.22 1.54
CA GLY A 551 17.47 -2.55 1.69
C GLY A 551 18.53 -2.67 2.78
N LYS A 552 18.53 -1.75 3.76
CA LYS A 552 19.61 -1.62 4.77
C LYS A 552 19.07 -1.45 6.19
N ILE A 553 19.88 -1.89 7.15
CA ILE A 553 19.68 -1.67 8.59
C ILE A 553 20.49 -0.44 9.04
N THR A 554 19.84 0.50 9.73
CA THR A 554 20.48 1.66 10.37
C THR A 554 20.30 1.61 11.89
N ASN A 555 21.42 1.75 12.59
CA ASN A 555 21.53 1.54 14.05
C ASN A 555 21.67 2.86 14.81
N LEU A 556 21.04 2.96 15.99
CA LEU A 556 21.22 4.08 16.93
C LEU A 556 21.50 3.56 18.34
N THR A 557 22.69 3.85 18.89
CA THR A 557 23.02 3.53 20.30
C THR A 557 22.59 4.67 21.22
N ILE A 558 21.76 4.35 22.22
CA ILE A 558 21.10 5.30 23.11
C ILE A 558 21.61 5.21 24.56
N LEU A 559 21.38 6.26 25.35
CA LEU A 559 21.74 6.29 26.78
C LEU A 559 20.65 5.68 27.66
N ASP A 560 19.39 5.90 27.28
CA ASP A 560 18.20 5.35 27.92
C ASP A 560 18.10 3.82 27.76
N THR A 561 17.31 3.15 28.60
CA THR A 561 16.96 1.73 28.38
C THR A 561 15.73 1.66 27.49
N PRO A 562 15.79 1.03 26.29
CA PRO A 562 14.62 0.82 25.43
C PRO A 562 13.64 -0.16 26.07
N TYR A 563 12.34 -0.01 25.78
CA TYR A 563 11.29 -0.74 26.51
C TYR A 563 10.11 -1.19 25.66
N ALA A 564 9.47 -0.28 24.92
CA ALA A 564 8.33 -0.60 24.07
C ALA A 564 8.66 -0.23 22.62
N ARG A 565 8.24 -1.08 21.68
CA ARG A 565 8.37 -0.88 20.24
C ARG A 565 7.03 -1.15 19.56
N GLN A 566 6.77 -0.42 18.49
CA GLN A 566 5.69 -0.65 17.54
C GLN A 566 6.22 -0.32 16.14
N THR A 567 5.72 -1.01 15.13
CA THR A 567 6.05 -0.75 13.72
C THR A 567 4.77 -0.92 12.90
N ASN A 568 4.56 -0.07 11.89
CA ASN A 568 3.41 -0.14 10.98
C ASN A 568 3.78 0.56 9.66
N GLY A 569 3.42 0.00 8.49
CA GLY A 569 3.83 0.52 7.19
C GLY A 569 5.34 0.80 7.10
N PHE A 570 5.69 2.09 6.99
CA PHE A 570 7.06 2.60 6.90
C PHE A 570 7.63 3.11 8.23
N ILE A 571 6.83 3.21 9.30
CA ILE A 571 7.23 3.87 10.55
C ILE A 571 7.46 2.86 11.66
N GLY A 572 8.64 2.95 12.28
CA GLY A 572 8.93 2.31 13.57
C GLY A 572 8.96 3.34 14.69
N LEU A 573 8.58 2.94 15.91
CA LEU A 573 8.62 3.79 17.09
C LEU A 573 9.09 2.99 18.31
N ILE A 574 10.16 3.44 18.97
CA ILE A 574 10.70 2.84 20.20
C ILE A 574 10.71 3.88 21.33
N SER A 575 10.26 3.50 22.52
CA SER A 575 10.27 4.36 23.72
C SER A 575 11.14 3.81 24.84
N ASN A 576 11.52 4.69 25.77
CA ASN A 576 12.12 4.27 27.06
C ASN A 576 11.05 3.81 28.07
N ASN A 577 11.47 3.15 29.15
CA ASN A 577 10.58 2.53 30.15
C ASN A 577 9.67 3.52 30.93
N LEU A 578 9.92 4.83 30.83
CA LEU A 578 9.09 5.86 31.46
C LEU A 578 8.21 6.62 30.45
N TYR A 579 8.26 6.25 29.16
CA TYR A 579 7.69 7.02 28.06
C TYR A 579 8.06 8.52 28.13
N SER A 580 9.26 8.83 28.62
CA SER A 580 9.79 10.19 28.74
C SER A 580 10.64 10.58 27.52
N LYS A 581 10.85 9.63 26.60
CA LYS A 581 11.51 9.80 25.32
C LYS A 581 11.05 8.72 24.34
N TYR A 582 10.96 9.11 23.08
CA TYR A 582 10.63 8.25 21.94
C TYR A 582 11.67 8.44 20.83
N TYR A 583 11.82 7.44 19.98
CA TYR A 583 12.66 7.44 18.79
C TYR A 583 11.81 6.90 17.65
N ALA A 584 11.46 7.75 16.68
CA ALA A 584 10.87 7.30 15.42
C ALA A 584 11.99 6.82 14.49
N PHE A 585 11.77 5.71 13.80
CA PHE A 585 12.52 5.32 12.62
C PHE A 585 11.67 5.59 11.39
N ASN A 586 12.23 6.35 10.45
CA ASN A 586 11.57 6.72 9.22
C ASN A 586 12.04 5.81 8.08
N GLY A 587 11.29 4.75 7.77
CA GLY A 587 11.61 3.80 6.71
C GLY A 587 11.63 4.40 5.29
N LEU A 588 11.02 5.57 5.09
CA LEU A 588 11.07 6.34 3.84
C LEU A 588 12.41 7.05 3.63
N LYS A 589 13.18 7.26 4.70
CA LYS A 589 14.46 8.01 4.70
C LYS A 589 15.65 7.22 5.28
N ASP A 590 15.39 6.08 5.92
CA ASP A 590 16.34 5.27 6.70
C ASP A 590 17.14 6.08 7.73
N CYS A 591 16.42 6.67 8.68
CA CYS A 591 17.02 7.49 9.75
C CYS A 591 16.18 7.45 11.04
N TRP A 592 16.76 7.97 12.13
CA TRP A 592 16.17 8.00 13.47
C TRP A 592 15.94 9.43 13.98
N VAL A 593 14.73 9.71 14.47
CA VAL A 593 14.32 11.04 14.98
C VAL A 593 13.89 10.94 16.44
N GLU A 594 14.66 11.56 17.35
CA GLU A 594 14.38 11.60 18.79
C GLU A 594 13.30 12.63 19.16
N LEU A 595 12.33 12.23 19.99
CA LEU A 595 11.42 13.13 20.69
C LEU A 595 11.59 13.02 22.21
N VAL A 596 11.79 14.17 22.86
CA VAL A 596 11.62 14.33 24.32
C VAL A 596 10.35 15.17 24.55
N PRO A 597 9.18 14.54 24.79
CA PRO A 597 7.92 15.25 24.90
C PRO A 597 7.74 15.88 26.29
N SER A 598 6.98 16.97 26.37
CA SER A 598 6.51 17.55 27.63
C SER A 598 5.36 16.75 28.24
N GLY A 599 4.86 17.21 29.38
CA GLY A 599 3.75 16.58 30.10
C GLY A 599 4.01 15.15 30.59
N THR A 600 3.00 14.59 31.25
CA THR A 600 3.01 13.18 31.64
C THR A 600 2.50 12.29 30.51
N TYR A 601 2.93 11.03 30.52
CA TYR A 601 2.37 9.98 29.69
C TYR A 601 0.89 9.74 30.06
N MET A 602 0.00 9.70 29.06
CA MET A 602 -1.44 9.49 29.27
C MET A 602 -1.97 8.20 28.64
N ARG A 603 -1.40 7.77 27.51
CA ARG A 603 -1.81 6.58 26.75
C ARG A 603 -0.67 6.09 25.83
N PRO A 604 -0.71 4.83 25.37
CA PRO A 604 0.21 4.33 24.35
C PRO A 604 0.19 5.21 23.08
N PRO A 605 1.31 5.30 22.34
CA PRO A 605 1.32 5.91 21.02
C PRO A 605 0.43 5.12 20.03
N VAL A 606 0.13 5.75 18.90
CA VAL A 606 -0.63 5.15 17.79
C VAL A 606 0.17 5.40 16.49
N LEU A 607 0.37 4.36 15.68
CA LEU A 607 1.10 4.46 14.41
C LEU A 607 0.14 4.26 13.23
N GLY A 608 0.21 5.17 12.27
CA GLY A 608 -0.26 4.95 10.91
C GLY A 608 0.81 4.30 10.06
N GLU A 609 0.57 4.26 8.75
CA GLU A 609 1.54 3.68 7.79
C GLU A 609 2.71 4.65 7.50
N LYS A 610 2.49 5.97 7.52
CA LYS A 610 3.50 7.01 7.25
C LYS A 610 3.67 8.04 8.37
N THR A 611 2.81 8.04 9.38
CA THR A 611 2.86 9.00 10.51
C THR A 611 2.59 8.32 11.86
N ALA A 612 2.89 8.99 12.97
CA ALA A 612 2.69 8.48 14.33
C ALA A 612 2.22 9.58 15.30
N LEU A 613 1.40 9.22 16.28
CA LEU A 613 0.82 10.12 17.27
C LEU A 613 1.25 9.76 18.70
N ILE A 614 1.69 10.77 19.44
CA ILE A 614 1.94 10.71 20.89
C ILE A 614 1.05 11.75 21.59
N VAL A 615 0.29 11.31 22.60
CA VAL A 615 -0.63 12.15 23.40
C VAL A 615 -0.10 12.28 24.84
N ARG A 616 0.04 13.52 25.31
CA ARG A 616 0.50 13.87 26.67
C ARG A 616 -0.61 14.58 27.44
N SER A 617 -0.33 14.97 28.69
CA SER A 617 -1.26 15.71 29.56
C SER A 617 -1.57 17.13 29.08
N ASP A 618 -0.60 17.76 28.42
CA ASP A 618 -0.53 19.17 28.06
C ASP A 618 -0.50 19.41 26.54
N ARG A 619 -0.06 18.43 25.76
CA ARG A 619 0.30 18.55 24.34
C ARG A 619 0.10 17.24 23.54
N VAL A 620 0.01 17.39 22.23
CA VAL A 620 0.13 16.29 21.25
C VAL A 620 1.33 16.51 20.33
N TYR A 621 1.83 15.40 19.78
CA TYR A 621 2.95 15.34 18.84
C TYR A 621 2.59 14.36 17.71
N ALA A 622 2.66 14.82 16.48
CA ALA A 622 2.58 14.03 15.25
C ALA A 622 3.99 13.85 14.67
N PHE A 623 4.29 12.71 14.07
CA PHE A 623 5.53 12.51 13.31
C PHE A 623 5.30 12.79 11.82
N ASP A 624 5.99 13.78 11.28
CA ASP A 624 6.04 14.04 9.85
C ASP A 624 7.24 13.31 9.23
N PRO A 625 7.05 12.38 8.27
CA PRO A 625 8.14 11.65 7.63
C PRO A 625 8.92 12.50 6.59
N ASN A 626 8.40 13.66 6.20
CA ASN A 626 9.04 14.58 5.26
C ASN A 626 9.75 15.74 5.98
N GLY A 627 9.37 16.01 7.24
CA GLY A 627 9.76 17.20 7.99
C GLY A 627 8.96 18.42 7.53
N ARG A 628 9.19 19.58 8.15
CA ARG A 628 8.49 20.82 7.75
C ARG A 628 8.74 21.18 6.28
N LEU A 629 7.70 21.01 5.47
CA LEU A 629 7.66 21.47 4.09
C LEU A 629 7.05 22.87 4.02
N GLY A 630 7.79 23.83 3.48
CA GLY A 630 7.24 25.09 3.00
C GLY A 630 6.54 24.86 1.65
N THR A 631 5.21 24.83 1.65
CA THR A 631 4.39 24.74 0.42
C THR A 631 3.80 26.10 0.05
N TYR A 632 4.15 26.57 -1.14
CA TYR A 632 3.83 27.90 -1.66
C TYR A 632 3.04 27.77 -2.97
N ASN A 633 1.84 28.34 -2.99
CA ASN A 633 0.95 28.30 -4.15
C ASN A 633 0.83 29.69 -4.79
N TYR A 634 1.12 29.76 -6.08
CA TYR A 634 1.08 30.97 -6.89
C TYR A 634 0.08 30.81 -8.04
N GLN A 635 -0.33 31.93 -8.61
CA GLN A 635 -1.11 31.99 -9.86
C GLN A 635 -0.33 32.87 -10.83
N ILE A 636 -0.09 32.36 -12.04
CA ILE A 636 0.55 33.15 -13.10
C ILE A 636 -0.42 33.34 -14.27
N GLU A 637 -0.43 34.55 -14.84
CA GLU A 637 -1.22 34.87 -16.02
C GLU A 637 -0.36 34.73 -17.28
N TYR A 638 -0.78 33.90 -18.22
CA TYR A 638 -0.15 33.78 -19.54
C TYR A 638 -1.21 33.73 -20.63
N GLU A 639 -1.09 34.62 -21.64
CA GLU A 639 -2.02 34.76 -22.77
C GLU A 639 -3.51 34.91 -22.35
N GLY A 640 -3.76 35.51 -21.18
CA GLY A 640 -5.10 35.74 -20.62
C GLY A 640 -5.69 34.55 -19.84
N MET A 641 -4.92 33.47 -19.66
CA MET A 641 -5.27 32.30 -18.85
C MET A 641 -4.48 32.31 -17.53
N PHE A 642 -5.14 31.94 -16.43
CA PHE A 642 -4.49 31.75 -15.13
C PHE A 642 -4.08 30.29 -14.93
N TYR A 643 -2.85 30.09 -14.46
CA TYR A 643 -2.26 28.78 -14.20
C TYR A 643 -1.80 28.69 -12.74
N PRO A 644 -2.25 27.68 -11.97
CA PRO A 644 -1.70 27.39 -10.66
C PRO A 644 -0.25 26.91 -10.79
N VAL A 645 0.62 27.37 -9.90
CA VAL A 645 1.99 26.88 -9.73
C VAL A 645 2.17 26.55 -8.26
N SER A 646 2.54 25.32 -7.93
CA SER A 646 2.82 24.91 -6.54
C SER A 646 4.30 24.62 -6.38
N ILE A 647 4.90 25.06 -5.28
CA ILE A 647 6.28 24.77 -4.91
C ILE A 647 6.33 24.28 -3.47
N SER A 648 6.78 23.04 -3.25
CA SER A 648 7.07 22.49 -1.92
C SER A 648 8.57 22.33 -1.72
N THR A 649 9.10 22.72 -0.57
CA THR A 649 10.54 22.67 -0.26
C THR A 649 10.80 22.41 1.22
N ASN A 650 11.98 21.87 1.56
CA ASN A 650 12.51 21.82 2.92
C ASN A 650 13.35 23.06 3.30
N SER A 651 13.49 24.04 2.39
CA SER A 651 14.04 25.37 2.72
C SER A 651 13.10 26.12 3.67
N THR A 652 13.70 26.91 4.57
CA THR A 652 12.97 27.67 5.59
C THR A 652 12.09 28.78 5.02
N GLN A 653 12.42 29.27 3.81
CA GLN A 653 11.63 30.26 3.09
C GLN A 653 11.76 30.11 1.58
N ILE A 654 10.64 30.34 0.86
CA ILE A 654 10.64 30.83 -0.53
C ILE A 654 10.29 32.32 -0.52
N SER A 655 10.97 33.10 -1.36
CA SER A 655 10.69 34.53 -1.55
C SER A 655 10.88 34.96 -3.01
N ASN A 656 10.59 36.22 -3.32
CA ASN A 656 10.83 36.85 -4.64
C ASN A 656 10.23 36.13 -5.87
N PHE A 657 9.20 35.29 -5.69
CA PHE A 657 8.55 34.60 -6.81
C PHE A 657 8.06 35.59 -7.87
N SER A 658 8.47 35.36 -9.12
CA SER A 658 8.16 36.21 -10.26
C SER A 658 7.92 35.39 -11.52
N PHE A 659 7.05 35.90 -12.39
CA PHE A 659 6.86 35.38 -13.74
C PHE A 659 7.09 36.50 -14.76
N ASN A 660 8.10 36.33 -15.61
CA ASN A 660 8.44 37.27 -16.67
C ASN A 660 7.95 36.74 -18.02
N GLN A 661 6.74 37.14 -18.40
CA GLN A 661 6.10 36.73 -19.65
C GLN A 661 6.96 37.04 -20.90
N SER A 662 7.70 38.16 -20.91
CA SER A 662 8.53 38.55 -22.07
C SER A 662 9.77 37.67 -22.25
N LYS A 663 10.32 37.13 -21.16
CA LYS A 663 11.41 36.14 -21.18
C LYS A 663 10.91 34.69 -21.24
N ARG A 664 9.64 34.44 -20.85
CA ARG A 664 9.08 33.12 -20.53
C ARG A 664 9.82 32.45 -19.36
N GLU A 665 10.10 33.23 -18.32
CA GLU A 665 10.94 32.85 -17.17
C GLU A 665 10.09 32.84 -15.89
N ILE A 666 10.17 31.75 -15.11
CA ILE A 666 9.72 31.71 -13.71
C ILE A 666 10.99 31.83 -12.84
N SER A 667 10.98 32.69 -11.83
CA SER A 667 12.09 32.83 -10.88
C SER A 667 11.59 32.90 -9.43
N PHE A 668 12.40 32.44 -8.47
CA PHE A 668 12.16 32.58 -7.02
C PHE A 668 13.46 32.38 -6.23
N ASN A 669 13.56 32.98 -5.05
CA ASN A 669 14.65 32.71 -4.11
C ASN A 669 14.26 31.60 -3.15
N VAL A 670 15.22 30.74 -2.79
CA VAL A 670 15.11 29.73 -1.73
C VAL A 670 16.12 30.04 -0.61
N THR A 671 15.78 29.75 0.64
CA THR A 671 16.65 30.03 1.80
C THR A 671 16.60 28.90 2.82
N GLY A 672 17.74 28.22 3.01
CA GLY A 672 17.92 27.12 3.98
C GLY A 672 18.96 27.39 5.06
N GLU A 673 19.27 26.36 5.85
CA GLU A 673 20.37 26.37 6.82
C GLU A 673 21.68 25.92 6.15
N ASP A 674 22.72 26.74 6.23
CA ASP A 674 24.01 26.51 5.56
C ASP A 674 24.58 25.10 5.82
N GLU A 675 25.28 24.56 4.82
CA GLU A 675 25.91 23.22 4.83
C GLU A 675 24.96 22.01 4.87
N THR A 676 23.62 22.20 4.82
CA THR A 676 22.64 21.10 4.66
C THR A 676 22.19 20.92 3.18
N THR A 677 21.32 19.95 2.88
CA THR A 677 20.77 19.73 1.52
C THR A 677 19.35 20.28 1.41
N GLY A 678 19.12 21.08 0.38
CA GLY A 678 17.81 21.56 -0.04
C GLY A 678 17.24 20.80 -1.21
N PHE A 679 15.91 20.75 -1.30
CA PHE A 679 15.18 20.32 -2.48
C PHE A 679 13.97 21.19 -2.76
N CYS A 680 13.53 21.22 -4.01
CA CYS A 680 12.24 21.79 -4.41
C CYS A 680 11.47 20.81 -5.28
N ASN A 681 10.17 20.71 -5.01
CA ASN A 681 9.17 20.07 -5.85
C ASN A 681 8.32 21.19 -6.48
N VAL A 682 8.44 21.42 -7.79
CA VAL A 682 7.61 22.39 -8.53
C VAL A 682 6.59 21.63 -9.37
N THR A 683 5.30 21.94 -9.16
CA THR A 683 4.17 21.36 -9.90
C THR A 683 3.60 22.39 -10.86
N LEU A 684 3.58 22.07 -12.16
CA LEU A 684 3.14 22.95 -13.25
C LEU A 684 2.09 22.24 -14.12
N PRO A 685 1.00 22.89 -14.53
CA PRO A 685 0.05 22.31 -15.48
C PRO A 685 0.72 21.96 -16.82
N ASN A 686 0.41 20.80 -17.38
CA ASN A 686 0.93 20.39 -18.70
C ASN A 686 0.61 21.43 -19.79
N THR A 687 -0.56 22.06 -19.71
CA THR A 687 -0.99 23.15 -20.60
C THR A 687 -0.12 24.40 -20.48
N LEU A 688 0.38 24.73 -19.28
CA LEU A 688 1.35 25.81 -19.09
C LEU A 688 2.69 25.45 -19.73
N VAL A 689 3.24 24.27 -19.41
CA VAL A 689 4.54 23.80 -19.94
C VAL A 689 4.52 23.75 -21.47
N GLN A 690 3.41 23.31 -22.07
CA GLN A 690 3.26 23.22 -23.52
C GLN A 690 3.07 24.60 -24.19
N ASN A 691 2.29 25.51 -23.60
CA ASN A 691 2.07 26.84 -24.17
C ASN A 691 3.32 27.75 -24.03
N LEU A 692 3.97 27.69 -22.86
CA LEU A 692 5.10 28.55 -22.51
C LEU A 692 6.41 28.05 -23.12
N TRP A 693 6.70 26.75 -23.01
CA TRP A 693 8.01 26.18 -23.36
C TRP A 693 7.95 25.08 -24.43
N HIS A 694 6.76 24.73 -24.93
CA HIS A 694 6.58 23.68 -25.95
C HIS A 694 7.18 22.32 -25.52
N GLY A 695 7.13 22.04 -24.22
CA GLY A 695 7.65 20.83 -23.59
C GLY A 695 9.08 20.93 -23.04
N ASN A 696 9.91 21.89 -23.50
CA ASN A 696 11.36 21.87 -23.24
C ASN A 696 11.82 23.10 -22.43
N PHE A 697 12.26 22.88 -21.20
CA PHE A 697 12.74 23.91 -20.28
C PHE A 697 14.02 23.47 -19.56
N THR A 698 14.80 24.44 -19.09
CA THR A 698 16.00 24.24 -18.28
C THR A 698 15.82 24.90 -16.92
N ILE A 699 16.36 24.28 -15.88
CA ILE A 699 16.36 24.81 -14.50
C ILE A 699 17.78 25.13 -14.10
N LEU A 700 17.97 26.28 -13.47
CA LEU A 700 19.24 26.71 -12.93
C LEU A 700 19.07 27.21 -11.50
N VAL A 701 20.05 26.89 -10.65
CA VAL A 701 20.25 27.41 -9.29
C VAL A 701 21.54 28.25 -9.34
N ASP A 702 21.45 29.54 -9.02
CA ASP A 702 22.52 30.55 -9.23
C ASP A 702 23.12 30.53 -10.66
N GLY A 703 22.29 30.23 -11.65
CA GLY A 703 22.71 30.12 -13.05
C GLY A 703 23.51 28.86 -13.41
N GLN A 704 23.67 27.89 -12.49
CA GLN A 704 24.22 26.55 -12.74
C GLN A 704 23.13 25.48 -12.69
N PRO A 705 23.31 24.30 -13.32
CA PRO A 705 22.38 23.18 -13.11
C PRO A 705 22.29 22.77 -11.61
N PRO A 706 21.13 22.28 -11.13
CA PRO A 706 21.00 21.71 -9.79
C PRO A 706 21.88 20.46 -9.60
N THR A 707 22.02 20.00 -8.35
CA THR A 707 22.86 18.82 -8.01
C THR A 707 22.28 17.54 -8.62
N ASP A 708 21.00 17.29 -8.40
CA ASP A 708 20.19 16.28 -9.08
C ASP A 708 18.91 16.93 -9.63
N ILE A 709 18.34 16.35 -10.68
CA ILE A 709 17.03 16.73 -11.21
C ILE A 709 16.28 15.50 -11.72
N SER A 710 14.97 15.46 -11.44
CA SER A 710 14.02 14.49 -11.97
C SER A 710 12.77 15.24 -12.44
N ILE A 711 12.26 14.87 -13.61
CA ILE A 711 11.05 15.46 -14.19
C ILE A 711 10.12 14.31 -14.56
N LEU A 712 8.88 14.37 -14.06
CA LEU A 712 7.81 13.41 -14.31
C LEU A 712 6.56 14.17 -14.76
N SER A 713 5.67 13.53 -15.51
CA SER A 713 4.37 14.11 -15.89
C SER A 713 3.28 13.05 -15.81
N ASP A 714 2.09 13.45 -15.35
CA ASP A 714 0.85 12.71 -15.57
C ASP A 714 0.03 13.35 -16.71
N GLU A 715 -1.27 13.04 -16.83
CA GLU A 715 -2.15 13.61 -17.85
C GLU A 715 -2.35 15.13 -17.69
N THR A 716 -2.24 15.64 -16.48
CA THR A 716 -2.62 17.01 -16.06
C THR A 716 -1.45 17.90 -15.65
N TYR A 717 -0.44 17.36 -14.97
CA TYR A 717 0.68 18.11 -14.40
C TYR A 717 2.05 17.52 -14.76
N THR A 718 3.04 18.41 -14.83
CA THR A 718 4.48 18.12 -14.80
C THR A 718 5.01 18.44 -13.42
N TYR A 719 5.67 17.45 -12.83
CA TYR A 719 6.33 17.49 -11.54
C TYR A 719 7.83 17.56 -11.73
N ILE A 720 8.45 18.57 -11.13
CA ILE A 720 9.88 18.81 -11.19
C ILE A 720 10.41 18.63 -9.78
N HIS A 721 11.32 17.69 -9.57
CA HIS A 721 12.12 17.57 -8.34
C HIS A 721 13.57 17.94 -8.64
N PHE A 722 14.19 18.80 -7.82
CA PHE A 722 15.63 19.06 -7.92
C PHE A 722 16.26 19.35 -6.55
N THR A 723 17.55 19.05 -6.43
CA THR A 723 18.36 19.20 -5.20
C THR A 723 19.44 20.26 -5.34
N TYR A 724 19.84 20.86 -4.21
CA TYR A 724 20.87 21.88 -4.10
C TYR A 724 21.49 21.84 -2.70
N THR A 725 22.70 22.39 -2.51
CA THR A 725 23.19 22.69 -1.15
C THR A 725 22.37 23.85 -0.58
N HIS A 726 21.94 23.81 0.68
CA HIS A 726 21.25 24.94 1.30
C HIS A 726 22.21 26.11 1.55
N SER A 727 21.79 27.29 1.07
CA SER A 727 22.13 28.62 1.58
C SER A 727 21.01 29.59 1.12
N GLU A 728 21.30 30.81 0.64
CA GLU A 728 20.37 31.61 -0.16
C GLU A 728 20.70 31.49 -1.66
N HIS A 729 19.75 31.03 -2.48
CA HIS A 729 19.94 30.83 -3.93
C HIS A 729 18.80 31.39 -4.77
N GLU A 730 19.12 31.84 -5.99
CA GLU A 730 18.14 32.17 -7.04
C GLU A 730 17.86 30.94 -7.90
N VAL A 731 16.61 30.50 -7.95
CA VAL A 731 16.13 29.46 -8.88
C VAL A 731 15.46 30.14 -10.07
N ILE A 732 15.83 29.72 -11.29
CA ILE A 732 15.17 30.12 -12.53
C ILE A 732 14.79 28.92 -13.40
N ILE A 733 13.60 28.98 -14.00
CA ILE A 733 13.08 28.03 -15.00
C ILE A 733 12.83 28.78 -16.30
N ILE A 734 13.50 28.36 -17.38
CA ILE A 734 13.60 29.09 -18.66
C ILE A 734 13.40 28.14 -19.86
N PRO A 735 12.97 28.63 -21.04
CA PRO A 735 12.87 27.81 -22.26
C PRO A 735 14.23 27.24 -22.68
N GLU A 736 14.26 25.97 -23.09
CA GLU A 736 15.44 25.39 -23.72
C GLU A 736 15.44 25.73 -25.23
N PHE A 737 16.55 26.30 -25.73
CA PHE A 737 16.65 26.71 -27.13
C PHE A 737 16.91 25.51 -28.05
N SER A 738 15.88 25.09 -28.78
CA SER A 738 15.96 24.00 -29.75
C SER A 738 17.17 24.14 -30.70
N PRO A 739 17.99 23.07 -30.89
CA PRO A 739 19.12 23.07 -31.82
C PRO A 739 18.75 23.46 -33.26
N LEU A 740 17.48 23.27 -33.66
CA LEU A 740 16.93 23.66 -34.95
C LEU A 740 16.98 25.18 -35.21
N ILE A 741 17.06 26.01 -34.16
CA ILE A 741 17.19 27.48 -34.27
C ILE A 741 18.68 27.87 -34.20
N ILE A 742 19.47 27.15 -33.41
CA ILE A 742 20.90 27.41 -33.21
C ILE A 742 21.72 27.11 -34.49
N LEU A 743 21.43 26.00 -35.19
CA LEU A 743 22.13 25.64 -36.43
C LEU A 743 22.00 26.71 -37.53
N PRO A 744 20.81 27.18 -37.92
CA PRO A 744 20.66 28.27 -38.89
C PRO A 744 21.39 29.56 -38.50
N LEU A 745 21.46 29.89 -37.20
CA LEU A 745 22.16 31.07 -36.72
C LEU A 745 23.70 30.94 -36.88
N LEU A 746 24.25 29.75 -36.57
CA LEU A 746 25.67 29.43 -36.80
C LEU A 746 26.02 29.38 -38.29
N ILE A 747 25.15 28.79 -39.12
CA ILE A 747 25.32 28.73 -40.58
C ILE A 747 25.25 30.13 -41.19
N GLY A 748 24.30 30.96 -40.77
CA GLY A 748 24.17 32.36 -41.22
C GLY A 748 25.36 33.23 -40.83
N THR A 749 25.82 33.15 -39.58
CA THR A 749 26.97 33.94 -39.11
C THR A 749 28.28 33.51 -39.77
N THR A 750 28.51 32.21 -39.97
CA THR A 750 29.68 31.71 -40.71
C THR A 750 29.63 32.08 -42.20
N LEU A 751 28.47 32.01 -42.87
CA LEU A 751 28.30 32.51 -44.24
C LEU A 751 28.63 34.02 -44.35
N ILE A 752 28.15 34.85 -43.42
CA ILE A 752 28.47 36.29 -43.39
C ILE A 752 29.98 36.53 -43.20
N ALA A 753 30.65 35.72 -42.37
CA ALA A 753 32.10 35.78 -42.21
C ALA A 753 32.87 35.39 -43.49
N ILE A 754 32.43 34.32 -44.18
CA ILE A 754 33.00 33.87 -45.47
C ILE A 754 32.83 34.96 -46.53
N ILE A 755 31.63 35.53 -46.68
CA ILE A 755 31.35 36.61 -47.64
C ILE A 755 32.23 37.85 -47.36
N LYS A 756 32.40 38.24 -46.08
CA LYS A 756 33.33 39.31 -45.67
C LYS A 756 34.82 38.96 -45.88
N SER A 757 35.18 37.68 -45.98
CA SER A 757 36.54 37.27 -46.34
C SER A 757 36.81 37.43 -47.85
N TRP A 758 35.81 37.16 -48.68
CA TRP A 758 35.90 37.23 -50.15
C TRP A 758 35.80 38.66 -50.69
N SER A 759 35.16 39.59 -49.99
CA SER A 759 35.01 40.99 -50.42
C SER A 759 36.27 41.86 -50.22
N LYS A 760 37.40 41.29 -49.77
CA LYS A 760 38.70 41.99 -49.71
C LYS A 760 39.36 42.01 -51.11
N PRO A 761 39.49 43.17 -51.78
CA PRO A 761 40.04 43.22 -53.13
C PRO A 761 41.54 42.86 -53.13
N LYS A 762 41.93 41.89 -53.97
CA LYS A 762 43.34 41.55 -54.21
C LYS A 762 44.05 42.74 -54.85
N LYS A 763 45.03 43.33 -54.15
CA LYS A 763 45.92 44.36 -54.71
C LYS A 763 46.78 43.77 -55.84
N LEU A 764 46.37 43.99 -57.08
CA LEU A 764 47.17 43.72 -58.28
C LEU A 764 48.53 44.44 -58.16
N HIS A 765 49.60 43.65 -58.04
CA HIS A 765 50.96 44.17 -58.18
C HIS A 765 51.30 44.22 -59.67
N VAL A 766 51.32 45.41 -60.24
CA VAL A 766 51.99 45.66 -61.51
C VAL A 766 53.49 45.56 -61.27
N LYS A 767 54.18 44.74 -62.07
CA LYS A 767 55.65 44.78 -62.19
C LYS A 767 56.01 45.47 -63.51
N ALA A 768 57.07 46.27 -63.44
CA ALA A 768 57.96 46.51 -64.58
C ALA A 768 59.09 45.45 -64.56
#